data_AF-A0A9N8RIM4-F1
#
_entry.id   AF-A0A9N8RIM4-F1
#
_cell.length_a   1.000
_cell.length_b   1.000
_cell.length_c   1.000
_cell.angle_alpha   90.00
_cell.angle_beta   90.00
_cell.angle_gamma   90.00
#
_symmetry.space_group_name_H-M   'P 1'
#
loop_
_entity.id
_entity.type
_entity.pdbx_description
1 polymer ?
#
loop_
_entity_poly.entity_id
_entity_poly.type
_entity_poly.pdbx_seq_one_letter_code
_entity_poly.pdbx_strand_id
1 'polypeptide(L)'
;MSLNSYKKIGVAVASRFTSVRLCRSVHSVPLRPLTRSQGRLPISLLARSATTPQKHYSTMSDLYVNLEAPNGVKYRQPTGLFINNEFVPGSSTQKITSIDPATEKEIATVHAANADDVDKAVKAAYDAFRNPSWKKLPPPQRGVLMNKLADYIEERTKIFATSEAWDNGKVYTDAEGGDVVEVINTIRYYAGWADKITGQTITANPNKLAYTLRQPLGVVAQIIPWNYPLAMAAWKIGPALACGNTIVMKAAEQTPLSILLLGEAIKAVGFPPGVFNALNGYGSEAGPALVEHPLVDKVAFTGSTATGARIMEMASKTLKNITLETGGKSPLLVFSDSDIDEAVKWSHMGIMSNQGQICTATSRLLVQDKVYDEFVQRFIETTKTVSKVGHQWDSETYQGPQVSKQQYDRILEYIQIGKSEGATLLAGGQPVDSSKKGFFIQPTVFGDVHHQMRVFREEIFGPVVVITKFSDEAEALKLANDTTYGLGAAVFTKDVERAHRVAAEIEAGMVWINSTQDSEPYIPFGGVKQSGIGRELGEAGLEAYSNTKSIHVNLGSRLAPTPATAAVNPTTKSVLGPATLYISGRFVYSTDPQAPPLYEFSHSIGYLHDHDRSVKVERVDSVIKTSAGLPQAALKNRHLFDLKHPTAAEFPTFPYHAEVATRRALCSFGVSYFRSGSILRQKKGFRFDRAVKGTERKLEPRGVLFEASSSRSKGVGYEWRDAQGNLIAREVEDERTSMSLVITAEMSVELRDALVAAWILRIWYELSKGNNSATRLMKVGGRQQNLLYLYAGLADSSIAIVQGHRTDWQGY
;
A
#
# COMPACT_ATOMS: atom_id res chain seq x y z
N MET A 1 -10.32 -26.80 -42.45
CA MET A 1 -10.71 -28.20 -42.75
C MET A 1 -11.49 -28.75 -41.56
N SER A 2 -12.31 -29.78 -41.76
CA SER A 2 -13.46 -30.13 -40.89
C SER A 2 -13.14 -30.86 -39.59
N LEU A 3 -14.01 -30.65 -38.58
CA LEU A 3 -14.14 -31.53 -37.41
C LEU A 3 -14.50 -32.97 -37.81
N ASN A 4 -13.87 -33.98 -37.17
CA ASN A 4 -14.51 -35.16 -36.55
C ASN A 4 -13.49 -36.27 -36.25
N SER A 5 -13.28 -36.59 -34.96
CA SER A 5 -12.59 -37.78 -34.40
C SER A 5 -12.36 -37.56 -32.90
N TYR A 6 -12.65 -38.44 -31.93
CA TYR A 6 -13.30 -39.76 -31.90
C TYR A 6 -14.10 -39.89 -30.59
N LYS A 7 -15.18 -40.70 -30.58
CA LYS A 7 -15.85 -41.13 -29.34
C LYS A 7 -16.22 -42.61 -29.45
N LYS A 8 -16.02 -43.36 -28.36
CA LYS A 8 -16.35 -44.80 -28.14
C LYS A 8 -15.49 -45.84 -28.88
N ILE A 9 -14.67 -46.56 -28.09
CA ILE A 9 -14.59 -48.03 -28.14
C ILE A 9 -14.70 -48.54 -26.70
N GLY A 10 -15.41 -49.66 -26.49
CA GLY A 10 -15.39 -50.39 -25.24
C GLY A 10 -16.16 -51.70 -25.33
N VAL A 11 -15.47 -52.83 -25.11
CA VAL A 11 -16.02 -54.14 -24.71
C VAL A 11 -15.02 -54.81 -23.76
N ALA A 12 -15.53 -55.61 -22.83
CA ALA A 12 -14.84 -56.13 -21.65
C ALA A 12 -13.95 -57.37 -21.87
N VAL A 13 -13.05 -57.60 -20.91
CA VAL A 13 -12.66 -58.93 -20.41
C VAL A 13 -12.67 -58.88 -18.87
N ALA A 14 -13.02 -59.99 -18.20
CA ALA A 14 -13.40 -60.00 -16.79
C ALA A 14 -12.43 -60.76 -15.85
N SER A 15 -12.63 -60.51 -14.55
CA SER A 15 -12.24 -61.34 -13.38
C SER A 15 -10.78 -61.29 -12.86
N ARG A 16 -10.63 -60.84 -11.60
CA ARG A 16 -10.48 -61.74 -10.44
C ARG A 16 -10.74 -61.01 -9.11
N PHE A 17 -11.03 -61.79 -8.08
CA PHE A 17 -11.50 -61.35 -6.76
C PHE A 17 -10.38 -60.78 -5.87
N THR A 18 -10.72 -59.80 -5.02
CA THR A 18 -10.81 -60.03 -3.55
C THR A 18 -11.52 -58.88 -2.85
N SER A 19 -12.15 -59.19 -1.71
CA SER A 19 -13.09 -58.31 -1.01
C SER A 19 -12.57 -57.89 0.37
N VAL A 20 -12.78 -56.62 0.73
CA VAL A 20 -12.74 -56.16 2.13
C VAL A 20 -14.06 -55.47 2.43
N ARG A 21 -14.80 -55.99 3.42
CA ARG A 21 -16.09 -55.43 3.86
C ARG A 21 -15.85 -54.28 4.83
N LEU A 22 -16.63 -53.21 4.70
CA LEU A 22 -16.82 -52.19 5.74
C LEU A 22 -18.27 -52.26 6.25
N CYS A 23 -18.44 -52.55 7.54
CA CYS A 23 -19.75 -52.65 8.16
C CYS A 23 -20.43 -51.27 8.27
N ARG A 24 -21.69 -51.20 7.84
CA ARG A 24 -22.64 -50.18 8.30
C ARG A 24 -23.61 -50.82 9.28
N SER A 25 -23.54 -50.43 10.55
CA SER A 25 -24.55 -50.78 11.56
C SER A 25 -25.59 -49.66 11.65
N VAL A 26 -26.77 -49.90 11.10
CA VAL A 26 -27.97 -49.09 11.37
C VAL A 26 -28.66 -49.69 12.59
N HIS A 27 -29.15 -48.86 13.52
CA HIS A 27 -30.06 -49.28 14.59
C HIS A 27 -31.28 -48.35 14.60
N SER A 28 -32.46 -48.95 14.66
CA SER A 28 -33.76 -48.28 14.57
C SER A 28 -34.81 -49.06 15.36
N VAL A 29 -35.37 -48.47 16.42
CA VAL A 29 -36.49 -48.99 17.24
C VAL A 29 -37.36 -47.78 17.71
N PRO A 30 -38.70 -47.88 17.84
CA PRO A 30 -39.58 -46.76 17.43
C PRO A 30 -40.54 -46.14 18.49
N LEU A 31 -41.10 -44.98 18.10
CA LEU A 31 -42.47 -44.44 18.33
C LEU A 31 -43.18 -44.52 19.72
N ARG A 32 -43.69 -43.36 20.18
CA ARG A 32 -45.11 -43.17 20.60
C ARG A 32 -45.52 -41.68 20.60
N PRO A 33 -46.79 -41.33 20.28
CA PRO A 33 -47.31 -39.95 20.28
C PRO A 33 -48.21 -39.64 21.49
N LEU A 34 -48.49 -38.34 21.73
CA LEU A 34 -49.54 -37.86 22.64
C LEU A 34 -50.36 -36.72 22.01
N THR A 35 -51.65 -36.65 22.35
CA THR A 35 -52.68 -35.88 21.63
C THR A 35 -53.43 -34.87 22.50
N ARG A 36 -53.70 -33.69 21.92
CA ARG A 36 -54.85 -32.77 22.13
C ARG A 36 -55.54 -32.68 23.51
N SER A 37 -55.68 -31.45 23.98
CA SER A 37 -56.97 -30.95 24.50
C SER A 37 -57.21 -29.47 24.14
N GLN A 38 -58.48 -29.14 24.08
CA GLN A 38 -59.15 -27.99 23.45
C GLN A 38 -59.36 -26.79 24.38
N GLY A 39 -59.66 -25.63 23.80
CA GLY A 39 -60.29 -24.48 24.47
C GLY A 39 -60.65 -23.37 23.47
N ARG A 40 -61.87 -22.84 23.49
CA ARG A 40 -62.39 -21.80 22.56
C ARG A 40 -63.09 -20.65 23.30
N LEU A 41 -62.67 -19.41 23.02
CA LEU A 41 -63.48 -18.15 22.94
C LEU A 41 -64.16 -17.62 24.25
N PRO A 42 -64.66 -16.35 24.31
CA PRO A 42 -64.64 -15.23 23.34
C PRO A 42 -64.23 -13.80 23.86
N ILE A 43 -63.77 -12.95 22.92
CA ILE A 43 -64.11 -11.52 22.65
C ILE A 43 -64.46 -10.53 23.81
N SER A 44 -63.69 -9.44 23.99
CA SER A 44 -64.12 -8.03 23.70
C SER A 44 -63.19 -6.90 24.23
N LEU A 45 -63.15 -5.80 23.47
CA LEU A 45 -62.80 -4.39 23.78
C LEU A 45 -61.64 -4.04 24.75
N LEU A 46 -60.63 -3.32 24.22
CA LEU A 46 -60.52 -1.86 24.44
C LEU A 46 -59.57 -1.22 23.41
N ALA A 47 -60.07 -0.24 22.67
CA ALA A 47 -59.27 0.55 21.73
C ALA A 47 -58.75 1.82 22.40
N ARG A 48 -57.48 2.17 22.17
CA ARG A 48 -56.97 3.55 22.24
C ARG A 48 -55.87 3.75 21.20
N SER A 49 -55.93 4.88 20.51
CA SER A 49 -55.07 5.20 19.39
C SER A 49 -53.70 5.71 19.82
N ALA A 50 -52.66 5.20 19.18
CA ALA A 50 -51.36 5.84 19.09
C ALA A 50 -50.91 5.74 17.63
N THR A 51 -51.03 6.84 16.89
CA THR A 51 -50.58 6.95 15.49
C THR A 51 -49.06 6.83 15.44
N THR A 52 -48.60 5.61 15.22
CA THR A 52 -47.19 5.33 14.91
C THR A 52 -46.96 5.64 13.44
N PRO A 53 -45.89 6.35 13.04
CA PRO A 53 -45.58 6.55 11.63
C PRO A 53 -45.40 5.18 10.98
N GLN A 54 -46.19 4.87 9.94
CA GLN A 54 -45.93 3.70 9.11
C GLN A 54 -44.57 3.89 8.44
N LYS A 55 -43.55 3.18 8.94
CA LYS A 55 -42.36 2.91 8.13
C LYS A 55 -42.86 2.15 6.90
N HIS A 56 -42.73 2.76 5.73
CA HIS A 56 -42.86 2.05 4.46
C HIS A 56 -41.76 0.99 4.41
N TYR A 57 -42.11 -0.24 4.81
CA TYR A 57 -41.37 -1.41 4.41
C TYR A 57 -41.65 -1.60 2.91
N SER A 58 -40.78 -1.04 2.07
CA SER A 58 -40.69 -1.43 0.66
C SER A 58 -40.53 -2.95 0.62
N THR A 59 -41.40 -3.60 -0.14
CA THR A 59 -41.45 -5.05 -0.23
C THR A 59 -40.24 -5.55 -1.01
N MET A 60 -39.71 -6.74 -0.68
CA MET A 60 -38.52 -7.32 -1.35
C MET A 60 -38.71 -7.57 -2.87
N SER A 61 -39.91 -7.32 -3.40
CA SER A 61 -40.19 -7.18 -4.83
C SER A 61 -39.34 -6.09 -5.51
N ASP A 62 -39.04 -4.99 -4.82
CA ASP A 62 -38.67 -3.72 -5.44
C ASP A 62 -37.16 -3.60 -5.76
N LEU A 63 -36.34 -4.53 -5.27
CA LEU A 63 -34.87 -4.53 -5.40
C LEU A 63 -34.34 -5.47 -6.49
N TYR A 64 -35.20 -5.84 -7.44
CA TYR A 64 -34.84 -6.72 -8.55
C TYR A 64 -35.68 -6.40 -9.79
N VAL A 65 -35.08 -6.59 -10.97
CA VAL A 65 -35.78 -6.50 -12.26
C VAL A 65 -35.63 -7.80 -13.03
N ASN A 66 -36.66 -8.22 -13.74
CA ASN A 66 -36.57 -9.36 -14.67
C ASN A 66 -36.08 -8.83 -16.01
N LEU A 67 -34.92 -9.33 -16.47
CA LEU A 67 -34.31 -8.94 -17.73
C LEU A 67 -34.38 -10.10 -18.73
N GLU A 68 -34.48 -9.74 -20.01
CA GLU A 68 -34.30 -10.62 -21.16
C GLU A 68 -33.25 -9.95 -22.05
N ALA A 69 -32.06 -10.54 -22.10
CA ALA A 69 -30.93 -10.02 -22.87
C ALA A 69 -31.13 -10.27 -24.38
N PRO A 70 -30.44 -9.53 -25.27
CA PRO A 70 -30.56 -9.70 -26.72
C PRO A 70 -30.22 -11.11 -27.24
N ASN A 71 -29.43 -11.88 -26.50
CA ASN A 71 -29.13 -13.29 -26.78
C ASN A 71 -30.22 -14.29 -26.29
N GLY A 72 -31.35 -13.79 -25.78
CA GLY A 72 -32.49 -14.59 -25.29
C GLY A 72 -32.34 -15.14 -23.86
N VAL A 73 -31.24 -14.84 -23.17
CA VAL A 73 -31.05 -15.25 -21.76
C VAL A 73 -31.95 -14.41 -20.85
N LYS A 74 -32.82 -15.07 -20.08
CA LYS A 74 -33.71 -14.45 -19.10
C LYS A 74 -33.20 -14.69 -17.69
N TYR A 75 -33.11 -13.64 -16.89
CA TYR A 75 -32.64 -13.71 -15.51
C TYR A 75 -33.21 -12.58 -14.66
N ARG A 76 -33.07 -12.68 -13.34
CA ARG A 76 -33.54 -11.68 -12.38
C ARG A 76 -32.34 -10.92 -11.84
N GLN A 77 -32.13 -9.70 -12.32
CA GLN A 77 -31.02 -8.84 -11.92
C GLN A 77 -31.33 -8.16 -10.57
N PRO A 78 -30.50 -8.31 -9.53
CA PRO A 78 -30.61 -7.50 -8.32
C PRO A 78 -30.25 -6.04 -8.61
N THR A 79 -30.92 -5.09 -7.94
CA THR A 79 -30.69 -3.64 -8.09
C THR A 79 -30.37 -2.94 -6.76
N GLY A 80 -30.57 -3.63 -5.63
CA GLY A 80 -30.13 -3.17 -4.31
C GLY A 80 -28.62 -3.30 -4.08
N LEU A 81 -28.15 -2.72 -2.98
CA LEU A 81 -26.80 -2.96 -2.45
C LEU A 81 -26.77 -4.32 -1.74
N PHE A 82 -25.70 -5.10 -1.87
CA PHE A 82 -25.58 -6.38 -1.18
C PHE A 82 -24.84 -6.19 0.15
N ILE A 83 -25.56 -6.18 1.27
CA ILE A 83 -25.00 -5.96 2.60
C ILE A 83 -25.49 -7.07 3.53
N ASN A 84 -24.55 -7.71 4.25
CA ASN A 84 -24.86 -8.73 5.26
C ASN A 84 -25.74 -9.90 4.73
N ASN A 85 -25.43 -10.42 3.54
CA ASN A 85 -26.20 -11.42 2.79
C ASN A 85 -27.63 -11.01 2.36
N GLU A 86 -28.00 -9.73 2.44
CA GLU A 86 -29.28 -9.24 1.92
C GLU A 86 -29.09 -8.15 0.86
N PHE A 87 -29.98 -8.11 -0.12
CA PHE A 87 -30.11 -6.93 -0.98
C PHE A 87 -30.98 -5.90 -0.26
N VAL A 88 -30.43 -4.70 -0.09
CA VAL A 88 -31.05 -3.58 0.63
C VAL A 88 -31.13 -2.34 -0.27
N PRO A 89 -32.11 -1.44 -0.07
CA PRO A 89 -32.05 -0.15 -0.73
C PRO A 89 -30.85 0.65 -0.20
N GLY A 90 -30.16 1.36 -1.08
CA GLY A 90 -29.23 2.40 -0.68
C GLY A 90 -29.95 3.53 0.07
N SER A 91 -29.23 4.18 0.98
CA SER A 91 -29.72 5.29 1.82
C SER A 91 -29.87 6.59 1.04
N SER A 92 -29.14 6.72 -0.06
CA SER A 92 -29.28 7.82 -1.00
C SER A 92 -30.48 7.62 -1.93
N THR A 93 -31.10 8.74 -2.34
CA THR A 93 -32.03 8.74 -3.48
C THR A 93 -31.32 8.63 -4.83
N GLN A 94 -30.00 8.81 -4.85
CA GLN A 94 -29.19 8.64 -6.06
C GLN A 94 -29.22 7.20 -6.57
N LYS A 95 -29.10 7.09 -7.89
CA LYS A 95 -29.07 5.83 -8.63
C LYS A 95 -27.92 5.86 -9.63
N ILE A 96 -27.54 4.68 -10.10
CA ILE A 96 -26.63 4.47 -11.23
C ILE A 96 -27.41 3.70 -12.27
N THR A 97 -27.41 4.18 -13.51
CA THR A 97 -28.06 3.52 -14.65
C THR A 97 -26.99 2.84 -15.48
N SER A 98 -27.07 1.51 -15.58
CA SER A 98 -26.29 0.71 -16.51
C SER A 98 -26.83 0.91 -17.92
N ILE A 99 -25.93 1.16 -18.87
CA ILE A 99 -26.23 1.50 -20.26
C ILE A 99 -25.56 0.47 -21.17
N ASP A 100 -26.30 -0.12 -22.09
CA ASP A 100 -25.75 -0.96 -23.15
C ASP A 100 -24.88 -0.09 -24.08
N PRO A 101 -23.55 -0.26 -24.08
CA PRO A 101 -22.65 0.59 -24.83
C PRO A 101 -22.80 0.43 -26.35
N ALA A 102 -23.49 -0.61 -26.81
CA ALA A 102 -23.73 -0.85 -28.23
C ALA A 102 -25.02 -0.20 -28.73
N THR A 103 -25.96 0.14 -27.85
CA THR A 103 -27.27 0.71 -28.24
C THR A 103 -27.61 2.04 -27.57
N GLU A 104 -26.81 2.48 -26.58
CA GLU A 104 -27.05 3.65 -25.72
C GLU A 104 -28.35 3.58 -24.91
N LYS A 105 -28.92 2.38 -24.73
CA LYS A 105 -30.16 2.16 -23.96
C LYS A 105 -29.86 1.73 -22.54
N GLU A 106 -30.73 2.09 -21.61
CA GLU A 106 -30.73 1.54 -20.26
C GLU A 106 -30.94 0.03 -20.27
N ILE A 107 -30.09 -0.68 -19.50
CA ILE A 107 -30.25 -2.10 -19.16
C ILE A 107 -31.05 -2.20 -17.85
N ALA A 108 -30.53 -1.56 -16.80
CA ALA A 108 -31.15 -1.51 -15.48
C ALA A 108 -30.59 -0.34 -14.66
N THR A 109 -31.41 0.16 -13.72
CA THR A 109 -31.00 1.17 -12.74
C THR A 109 -30.83 0.56 -11.34
N VAL A 110 -29.64 0.74 -10.75
CA VAL A 110 -29.24 0.21 -9.44
C VAL A 110 -29.13 1.33 -8.38
N HIS A 111 -29.20 0.96 -7.10
CA HIS A 111 -28.94 1.89 -5.99
C HIS A 111 -27.47 2.34 -5.95
N ALA A 112 -27.25 3.64 -5.72
CA ALA A 112 -25.93 4.20 -5.46
C ALA A 112 -25.70 4.35 -3.95
N ALA A 113 -24.64 3.73 -3.45
CA ALA A 113 -24.19 3.80 -2.06
C ALA A 113 -23.60 5.18 -1.74
N ASN A 114 -24.02 5.76 -0.62
CA ASN A 114 -23.37 6.92 0.00
C ASN A 114 -22.45 6.48 1.16
N ALA A 115 -21.94 7.45 1.91
CA ALA A 115 -21.11 7.18 3.09
C ALA A 115 -21.81 6.35 4.19
N ASP A 116 -23.13 6.51 4.39
CA ASP A 116 -23.89 5.73 5.38
C ASP A 116 -24.03 4.25 4.96
N ASP A 117 -24.18 3.99 3.67
CA ASP A 117 -24.24 2.64 3.12
C ASP A 117 -22.88 1.94 3.21
N VAL A 118 -21.79 2.69 2.98
CA VAL A 118 -20.42 2.22 3.20
C VAL A 118 -20.18 1.87 4.68
N ASP A 119 -20.56 2.75 5.61
CA ASP A 119 -20.45 2.50 7.06
C ASP A 119 -21.20 1.23 7.49
N LYS A 120 -22.43 1.02 6.99
CA LYS A 120 -23.21 -0.21 7.23
C LYS A 120 -22.51 -1.45 6.70
N ALA A 121 -21.99 -1.41 5.47
CA ALA A 121 -21.29 -2.53 4.85
C ALA A 121 -19.99 -2.87 5.59
N VAL A 122 -19.21 -1.85 5.98
CA VAL A 122 -17.96 -2.07 6.72
C VAL A 122 -18.24 -2.59 8.14
N LYS A 123 -19.28 -2.10 8.83
CA LYS A 123 -19.69 -2.65 10.13
C LYS A 123 -20.11 -4.12 10.02
N ALA A 124 -20.91 -4.48 9.01
CA ALA A 124 -21.26 -5.87 8.74
C ALA A 124 -20.02 -6.75 8.50
N ALA A 125 -19.05 -6.29 7.72
CA ALA A 125 -17.78 -6.98 7.49
C ALA A 125 -16.93 -7.10 8.77
N TYR A 126 -16.88 -6.05 9.58
CA TYR A 126 -16.13 -5.99 10.85
C TYR A 126 -16.67 -6.96 11.90
N ASP A 127 -17.99 -7.08 11.99
CA ASP A 127 -18.69 -8.01 12.88
C ASP A 127 -18.55 -9.46 12.39
N ALA A 128 -18.72 -9.69 11.09
CA ALA A 128 -18.50 -11.00 10.47
C ALA A 128 -17.08 -11.53 10.70
N PHE A 129 -16.06 -10.67 10.59
CA PHE A 129 -14.66 -11.02 10.87
C PHE A 129 -14.43 -11.48 12.32
N ARG A 130 -15.27 -11.02 13.26
CA ARG A 130 -15.18 -11.36 14.69
C ARG A 130 -16.08 -12.54 15.06
N ASN A 131 -17.11 -12.82 14.27
CA ASN A 131 -18.07 -13.88 14.51
C ASN A 131 -17.43 -15.28 14.44
N PRO A 132 -17.70 -16.19 15.40
CA PRO A 132 -17.24 -17.57 15.33
C PRO A 132 -17.54 -18.31 14.02
N SER A 133 -18.64 -17.98 13.31
CA SER A 133 -19.03 -18.61 12.04
C SER A 133 -18.01 -18.44 10.92
N TRP A 134 -17.19 -17.39 10.97
CA TRP A 134 -16.09 -17.15 10.03
C TRP A 134 -14.73 -17.25 10.72
N LYS A 135 -14.54 -16.56 11.86
CA LYS A 135 -13.27 -16.50 12.59
C LYS A 135 -12.76 -17.86 13.08
N LYS A 136 -13.66 -18.80 13.40
CA LYS A 136 -13.31 -20.17 13.81
C LYS A 136 -13.56 -21.21 12.71
N LEU A 137 -13.93 -20.79 11.51
CA LEU A 137 -14.18 -21.69 10.39
C LEU A 137 -12.85 -22.33 9.95
N PRO A 138 -12.71 -23.68 10.01
CA PRO A 138 -11.48 -24.35 9.63
C PRO A 138 -11.08 -23.99 8.19
N PRO A 139 -9.79 -23.76 7.90
CA PRO A 139 -9.36 -23.33 6.56
C PRO A 139 -9.83 -24.25 5.40
N PRO A 140 -9.83 -25.59 5.52
CA PRO A 140 -10.42 -26.46 4.49
C PRO A 140 -11.91 -26.20 4.23
N GLN A 141 -12.69 -25.76 5.23
CA GLN A 141 -14.11 -25.43 5.04
C GLN A 141 -14.30 -24.10 4.31
N ARG A 142 -13.35 -23.15 4.41
CA ARG A 142 -13.32 -21.97 3.51
C ARG A 142 -13.10 -22.41 2.06
N GLY A 143 -12.14 -23.30 1.82
CA GLY A 143 -11.91 -23.90 0.51
C GLY A 143 -13.14 -24.62 -0.06
N VAL A 144 -13.92 -25.32 0.77
CA VAL A 144 -15.20 -25.93 0.34
C VAL A 144 -16.24 -24.88 -0.07
N LEU A 145 -16.39 -23.78 0.66
CA LEU A 145 -17.31 -22.69 0.27
C LEU A 145 -16.88 -22.02 -1.04
N MET A 146 -15.57 -21.82 -1.23
CA MET A 146 -15.02 -21.23 -2.45
C MET A 146 -15.18 -22.16 -3.66
N ASN A 147 -14.95 -23.47 -3.53
CA ASN A 147 -15.24 -24.41 -4.62
C ASN A 147 -16.72 -24.41 -5.00
N LYS A 148 -17.64 -24.42 -4.02
CA LYS A 148 -19.08 -24.28 -4.29
C LYS A 148 -19.44 -22.99 -5.02
N LEU A 149 -18.75 -21.87 -4.72
CA LEU A 149 -18.94 -20.61 -5.44
C LEU A 149 -18.53 -20.74 -6.91
N ALA A 150 -17.38 -21.38 -7.18
CA ALA A 150 -16.94 -21.65 -8.54
C ALA A 150 -17.93 -22.57 -9.28
N ASP A 151 -18.41 -23.63 -8.64
CA ASP A 151 -19.41 -24.56 -9.21
C ASP A 151 -20.74 -23.84 -9.49
N TYR A 152 -21.21 -22.96 -8.60
CA TYR A 152 -22.44 -22.18 -8.79
C TYR A 152 -22.34 -21.21 -9.99
N ILE A 153 -21.16 -20.60 -10.18
CA ILE A 153 -20.85 -19.73 -11.33
C ILE A 153 -20.77 -20.56 -12.61
N GLU A 154 -20.09 -21.71 -12.58
CA GLU A 154 -19.96 -22.64 -13.71
C GLU A 154 -21.31 -23.13 -14.23
N GLU A 155 -22.20 -23.57 -13.32
CA GLU A 155 -23.60 -23.92 -13.62
C GLU A 155 -24.40 -22.78 -14.29
N ARG A 156 -23.99 -21.53 -14.07
CA ARG A 156 -24.68 -20.30 -14.51
C ARG A 156 -23.84 -19.46 -15.47
N THR A 157 -22.82 -20.06 -16.09
CA THR A 157 -21.85 -19.36 -16.96
C THR A 157 -22.53 -18.40 -17.94
N LYS A 158 -23.60 -18.84 -18.60
CA LYS A 158 -24.38 -18.02 -19.54
C LYS A 158 -24.98 -16.74 -18.94
N ILE A 159 -25.45 -16.78 -17.69
CA ILE A 159 -26.03 -15.61 -17.02
C ILE A 159 -24.93 -14.61 -16.68
N PHE A 160 -23.82 -15.07 -16.10
CA PHE A 160 -22.67 -14.22 -15.78
C PHE A 160 -22.05 -13.62 -17.06
N ALA A 161 -21.83 -14.42 -18.10
CA ALA A 161 -21.30 -13.98 -19.38
C ALA A 161 -22.22 -13.00 -20.11
N THR A 162 -23.56 -13.20 -20.10
CA THR A 162 -24.46 -12.19 -20.71
C THR A 162 -24.50 -10.91 -19.90
N SER A 163 -24.40 -10.97 -18.57
CA SER A 163 -24.33 -9.77 -17.72
C SER A 163 -23.07 -8.96 -18.01
N GLU A 164 -21.90 -9.60 -18.05
CA GLU A 164 -20.63 -8.93 -18.43
C GLU A 164 -20.70 -8.35 -19.85
N ALA A 165 -21.06 -9.14 -20.86
CA ALA A 165 -21.09 -8.68 -22.25
C ALA A 165 -22.07 -7.52 -22.48
N TRP A 166 -23.22 -7.53 -21.80
CA TRP A 166 -24.22 -6.46 -21.95
C TRP A 166 -23.78 -5.16 -21.29
N ASP A 167 -23.26 -5.24 -20.07
CA ASP A 167 -22.91 -4.09 -19.22
C ASP A 167 -21.56 -3.48 -19.65
N ASN A 168 -20.58 -4.30 -20.04
CA ASN A 168 -19.25 -3.85 -20.48
C ASN A 168 -19.13 -3.59 -21.99
N GLY A 169 -19.87 -4.33 -22.83
CA GLY A 169 -19.77 -4.26 -24.29
C GLY A 169 -18.75 -5.20 -24.95
N LYS A 170 -17.97 -5.97 -24.19
CA LYS A 170 -17.14 -7.05 -24.76
C LYS A 170 -17.98 -8.14 -25.43
N VAL A 171 -17.39 -8.82 -26.40
CA VAL A 171 -18.04 -9.90 -27.16
C VAL A 171 -18.47 -11.03 -26.22
N TYR A 172 -19.70 -11.54 -26.41
CA TYR A 172 -20.27 -12.58 -25.55
C TYR A 172 -19.41 -13.86 -25.49
N THR A 173 -18.78 -14.25 -26.60
CA THR A 173 -17.91 -15.44 -26.66
C THR A 173 -16.67 -15.31 -25.78
N ASP A 174 -16.13 -14.09 -25.65
CA ASP A 174 -14.95 -13.82 -24.83
C ASP A 174 -15.33 -13.80 -23.35
N ALA A 175 -16.51 -13.26 -23.02
CA ALA A 175 -17.07 -13.33 -21.68
C ALA A 175 -17.41 -14.78 -21.25
N GLU A 176 -18.00 -15.59 -22.15
CA GLU A 176 -18.40 -16.97 -21.89
C GLU A 176 -17.20 -17.94 -21.83
N GLY A 177 -16.27 -17.84 -22.79
CA GLY A 177 -15.13 -18.75 -22.94
C GLY A 177 -13.83 -18.31 -22.26
N GLY A 178 -13.68 -17.01 -21.96
CA GLY A 178 -12.53 -16.41 -21.30
C GLY A 178 -12.83 -15.97 -19.87
N ASP A 179 -13.46 -14.81 -19.71
CA ASP A 179 -13.63 -14.13 -18.40
C ASP A 179 -14.24 -15.03 -17.32
N VAL A 180 -15.38 -15.68 -17.60
CA VAL A 180 -16.04 -16.52 -16.60
C VAL A 180 -15.24 -17.80 -16.30
N VAL A 181 -14.50 -18.33 -17.28
CA VAL A 181 -13.58 -19.46 -17.08
C VAL A 181 -12.41 -19.04 -16.18
N GLU A 182 -11.87 -17.84 -16.36
CA GLU A 182 -10.82 -17.27 -15.49
C GLU A 182 -11.33 -17.07 -14.06
N VAL A 183 -12.55 -16.56 -13.88
CA VAL A 183 -13.21 -16.40 -12.56
C VAL A 183 -13.30 -17.73 -11.83
N ILE A 184 -13.81 -18.77 -12.51
CA ILE A 184 -13.95 -20.13 -11.97
C ILE A 184 -12.59 -20.69 -11.56
N ASN A 185 -11.59 -20.59 -12.45
CA ASN A 185 -10.23 -21.10 -12.21
C ASN A 185 -9.52 -20.35 -11.08
N THR A 186 -9.69 -19.03 -10.98
CA THR A 186 -9.11 -18.20 -9.91
C THR A 186 -9.69 -18.57 -8.55
N ILE A 187 -11.01 -18.72 -8.46
CA ILE A 187 -11.67 -19.11 -7.21
C ILE A 187 -11.24 -20.53 -6.80
N ARG A 188 -11.18 -21.49 -7.75
CA ARG A 188 -10.70 -22.86 -7.49
C ARG A 188 -9.23 -22.91 -7.06
N TYR A 189 -8.36 -22.12 -7.69
CA TYR A 189 -6.94 -22.01 -7.31
C TYR A 189 -6.79 -21.57 -5.84
N TYR A 190 -7.44 -20.47 -5.46
CA TYR A 190 -7.36 -19.97 -4.09
C TYR A 190 -8.13 -20.81 -3.07
N ALA A 191 -9.16 -21.55 -3.49
CA ALA A 191 -9.80 -22.57 -2.66
C ALA A 191 -8.82 -23.67 -2.22
N GLY A 192 -7.90 -24.07 -3.11
CA GLY A 192 -6.81 -25.01 -2.82
C GLY A 192 -5.72 -24.46 -1.90
N TRP A 193 -5.56 -23.13 -1.83
CA TRP A 193 -4.62 -22.46 -0.94
C TRP A 193 -5.12 -22.26 0.49
N ALA A 194 -6.43 -22.33 0.72
CA ALA A 194 -7.04 -21.93 2.00
C ALA A 194 -6.39 -22.60 3.22
N ASP A 195 -5.98 -23.86 3.13
CA ASP A 195 -5.30 -24.63 4.18
C ASP A 195 -3.77 -24.79 4.00
N LYS A 196 -3.17 -24.17 2.97
CA LYS A 196 -1.73 -24.22 2.67
C LYS A 196 -0.97 -22.96 3.10
N ILE A 197 -1.69 -21.90 3.50
CA ILE A 197 -1.13 -20.69 4.09
C ILE A 197 -0.54 -21.03 5.47
N THR A 198 0.79 -21.14 5.56
CA THR A 198 1.51 -21.61 6.75
C THR A 198 2.48 -20.58 7.31
N GLY A 199 2.76 -20.69 8.61
CA GLY A 199 3.86 -19.98 9.26
C GLY A 199 5.15 -20.81 9.29
N GLN A 200 6.21 -20.23 9.84
CA GLN A 200 7.54 -20.85 9.93
C GLN A 200 7.89 -21.12 11.40
N THR A 201 8.67 -22.19 11.65
CA THR A 201 9.43 -22.31 12.91
C THR A 201 10.78 -21.64 12.71
N ILE A 202 11.26 -20.92 13.73
CA ILE A 202 12.49 -20.11 13.65
C ILE A 202 13.48 -20.63 14.69
N THR A 203 14.65 -21.06 14.23
CA THR A 203 15.78 -21.44 15.10
C THR A 203 16.20 -20.24 15.93
N ALA A 204 16.02 -20.35 17.24
CA ALA A 204 16.43 -19.35 18.23
C ALA A 204 17.47 -19.96 19.20
N ASN A 205 17.75 -19.28 20.32
CA ASN A 205 18.57 -19.87 21.37
C ASN A 205 17.90 -21.11 22.01
N PRO A 206 18.65 -22.03 22.64
CA PRO A 206 18.10 -23.30 23.15
C PRO A 206 16.95 -23.18 24.16
N ASN A 207 16.82 -22.03 24.82
CA ASN A 207 15.78 -21.77 25.83
C ASN A 207 14.58 -20.99 25.25
N LYS A 208 14.42 -20.94 23.92
CA LYS A 208 13.36 -20.19 23.24
C LYS A 208 12.81 -20.97 22.04
N LEU A 209 11.51 -21.23 22.04
CA LEU A 209 10.78 -21.59 20.83
C LEU A 209 10.26 -20.30 20.18
N ALA A 210 10.54 -20.12 18.89
CA ALA A 210 9.97 -19.05 18.08
C ALA A 210 9.28 -19.64 16.85
N TYR A 211 8.10 -19.13 16.53
CA TYR A 211 7.36 -19.50 15.32
C TYR A 211 6.49 -18.33 14.87
N THR A 212 6.09 -18.32 13.60
CA THR A 212 5.16 -17.33 13.05
C THR A 212 3.79 -17.94 12.80
N LEU A 213 2.78 -17.08 12.79
CA LEU A 213 1.43 -17.36 12.32
C LEU A 213 1.13 -16.42 11.16
N ARG A 214 0.51 -16.93 10.10
CA ARG A 214 -0.14 -16.12 9.07
C ARG A 214 -1.59 -15.91 9.48
N GLN A 215 -1.99 -14.65 9.65
CA GLN A 215 -3.34 -14.29 10.08
C GLN A 215 -3.99 -13.36 9.04
N PRO A 216 -5.30 -13.43 8.79
CA PRO A 216 -5.97 -12.43 7.97
C PRO A 216 -5.77 -11.01 8.56
N LEU A 217 -5.78 -10.02 7.68
CA LEU A 217 -5.65 -8.61 8.06
C LEU A 217 -6.89 -8.12 8.81
N GLY A 218 -8.08 -8.41 8.27
CA GLY A 218 -9.35 -7.95 8.83
C GLY A 218 -10.38 -7.65 7.76
N VAL A 219 -10.91 -6.43 7.75
CA VAL A 219 -11.81 -5.94 6.71
C VAL A 219 -11.01 -5.36 5.56
N VAL A 220 -11.25 -5.85 4.35
CA VAL A 220 -10.57 -5.39 3.14
C VAL A 220 -11.55 -4.69 2.20
N ALA A 221 -11.24 -3.43 1.89
CA ALA A 221 -11.89 -2.66 0.85
C ALA A 221 -11.34 -3.09 -0.51
N GLN A 222 -12.22 -3.42 -1.46
CA GLN A 222 -11.84 -3.87 -2.80
C GLN A 222 -12.55 -2.99 -3.83
N ILE A 223 -11.78 -2.23 -4.60
CA ILE A 223 -12.29 -1.33 -5.64
C ILE A 223 -11.82 -1.87 -6.99
N ILE A 224 -12.77 -2.24 -7.83
CA ILE A 224 -12.52 -2.89 -9.13
C ILE A 224 -12.86 -1.95 -10.30
N PRO A 225 -12.19 -2.12 -11.46
CA PRO A 225 -12.47 -1.36 -12.67
C PRO A 225 -13.68 -1.95 -13.42
N TRP A 226 -13.99 -1.34 -14.56
CA TRP A 226 -15.12 -1.69 -15.41
C TRP A 226 -14.77 -2.65 -16.56
N ASN A 227 -13.50 -2.96 -16.82
CA ASN A 227 -13.06 -3.62 -18.06
C ASN A 227 -13.10 -5.16 -18.00
N TYR A 228 -12.92 -5.75 -16.82
CA TYR A 228 -13.18 -7.16 -16.52
C TYR A 228 -13.81 -7.29 -15.11
N PRO A 229 -15.04 -6.78 -14.88
CA PRO A 229 -15.60 -6.68 -13.53
C PRO A 229 -15.56 -7.99 -12.73
N LEU A 230 -16.01 -9.11 -13.31
CA LEU A 230 -15.99 -10.39 -12.60
C LEU A 230 -14.58 -10.94 -12.38
N ALA A 231 -13.69 -10.89 -13.37
CA ALA A 231 -12.32 -11.41 -13.21
C ALA A 231 -11.56 -10.61 -12.15
N MET A 232 -11.64 -9.27 -12.20
CA MET A 232 -11.04 -8.38 -11.19
C MET A 232 -11.67 -8.56 -9.80
N ALA A 233 -12.94 -8.96 -9.71
CA ALA A 233 -13.53 -9.40 -8.45
C ALA A 233 -12.92 -10.72 -7.99
N ALA A 234 -12.83 -11.74 -8.86
CA ALA A 234 -12.27 -13.06 -8.55
C ALA A 234 -10.81 -12.98 -8.04
N TRP A 235 -9.97 -12.18 -8.70
CA TRP A 235 -8.57 -11.93 -8.34
C TRP A 235 -8.42 -11.37 -6.92
N LYS A 236 -9.40 -10.59 -6.44
CA LYS A 236 -9.37 -9.95 -5.11
C LYS A 236 -10.11 -10.76 -4.05
N ILE A 237 -11.26 -11.38 -4.34
CA ILE A 237 -11.98 -12.20 -3.35
C ILE A 237 -11.26 -13.52 -3.08
N GLY A 238 -10.61 -14.11 -4.10
CA GLY A 238 -9.89 -15.38 -4.00
C GLY A 238 -8.89 -15.43 -2.84
N PRO A 239 -7.81 -14.62 -2.87
CA PRO A 239 -6.79 -14.61 -1.82
C PRO A 239 -7.35 -14.07 -0.48
N ALA A 240 -8.28 -13.11 -0.54
CA ALA A 240 -8.90 -12.52 0.65
C ALA A 240 -9.69 -13.56 1.47
N LEU A 241 -10.56 -14.34 0.81
CA LEU A 241 -11.37 -15.39 1.43
C LEU A 241 -10.51 -16.59 1.85
N ALA A 242 -9.51 -16.98 1.05
CA ALA A 242 -8.56 -18.03 1.39
C ALA A 242 -7.84 -17.72 2.71
N CYS A 243 -7.33 -16.48 2.87
CA CYS A 243 -6.71 -15.98 4.10
C CYS A 243 -7.69 -15.82 5.27
N GLY A 244 -9.00 -15.69 5.02
CA GLY A 244 -10.03 -15.53 6.04
C GLY A 244 -10.38 -14.08 6.39
N ASN A 245 -10.16 -13.14 5.48
CA ASN A 245 -10.60 -11.75 5.61
C ASN A 245 -12.12 -11.61 5.38
N THR A 246 -12.68 -10.45 5.65
CA THR A 246 -14.03 -10.06 5.19
C THR A 246 -13.96 -8.86 4.26
N ILE A 247 -14.91 -8.75 3.34
CA ILE A 247 -14.77 -7.92 2.14
C ILE A 247 -15.90 -6.90 2.06
N VAL A 248 -15.54 -5.67 1.71
CA VAL A 248 -16.46 -4.67 1.15
C VAL A 248 -15.95 -4.29 -0.24
N MET A 249 -16.67 -4.76 -1.25
CA MET A 249 -16.37 -4.52 -2.66
C MET A 249 -17.16 -3.32 -3.18
N LYS A 250 -16.51 -2.42 -3.91
CA LYS A 250 -17.14 -1.36 -4.70
C LYS A 250 -16.89 -1.64 -6.18
N ALA A 251 -17.97 -1.84 -6.93
CA ALA A 251 -17.94 -1.98 -8.39
C ALA A 251 -17.73 -0.62 -9.05
N ALA A 252 -17.14 -0.59 -10.25
CA ALA A 252 -17.13 0.60 -11.08
C ALA A 252 -18.56 0.98 -11.49
N GLU A 253 -18.91 2.28 -11.46
CA GLU A 253 -20.27 2.74 -11.75
C GLU A 253 -20.75 2.46 -13.19
N GLN A 254 -19.83 2.19 -14.13
CA GLN A 254 -20.17 1.82 -15.50
C GLN A 254 -20.71 0.39 -15.62
N THR A 255 -20.27 -0.53 -14.75
CA THR A 255 -20.54 -1.97 -14.89
C THR A 255 -20.88 -2.66 -13.55
N PRO A 256 -22.01 -2.32 -12.91
CA PRO A 256 -22.38 -2.85 -11.60
C PRO A 256 -23.04 -4.24 -11.63
N LEU A 257 -23.59 -4.68 -12.76
CA LEU A 257 -24.66 -5.70 -12.77
C LEU A 257 -24.17 -7.09 -12.36
N SER A 258 -23.03 -7.52 -12.92
CA SER A 258 -22.45 -8.84 -12.70
C SER A 258 -21.95 -9.04 -11.25
N ILE A 259 -21.52 -7.97 -10.60
CA ILE A 259 -21.05 -7.96 -9.20
C ILE A 259 -22.22 -8.18 -8.21
N LEU A 260 -23.42 -7.74 -8.56
CA LEU A 260 -24.62 -8.02 -7.78
C LEU A 260 -25.03 -9.50 -7.91
N LEU A 261 -24.87 -10.10 -9.09
CA LEU A 261 -25.07 -11.55 -9.29
C LEU A 261 -24.05 -12.37 -8.48
N LEU A 262 -22.80 -11.90 -8.35
CA LEU A 262 -21.80 -12.50 -7.48
C LEU A 262 -22.23 -12.46 -5.99
N GLY A 263 -22.87 -11.37 -5.53
CA GLY A 263 -23.48 -11.31 -4.20
C GLY A 263 -24.57 -12.38 -3.99
N GLU A 264 -25.44 -12.58 -4.98
CA GLU A 264 -26.44 -13.66 -4.93
C GLU A 264 -25.80 -15.05 -4.86
N ALA A 265 -24.73 -15.30 -5.65
CA ALA A 265 -23.98 -16.55 -5.62
C ALA A 265 -23.34 -16.83 -4.25
N ILE A 266 -22.69 -15.82 -3.65
CA ILE A 266 -22.10 -15.89 -2.30
C ILE A 266 -23.16 -16.29 -1.25
N LYS A 267 -24.34 -15.68 -1.31
CA LYS A 267 -25.48 -16.03 -0.43
C LYS A 267 -25.92 -17.48 -0.67
N ALA A 268 -26.11 -17.87 -1.93
CA ALA A 268 -26.65 -19.17 -2.32
C ALA A 268 -25.77 -20.35 -1.87
N VAL A 269 -24.44 -20.19 -1.90
CA VAL A 269 -23.50 -21.26 -1.50
C VAL A 269 -23.21 -21.31 0.01
N GLY A 270 -23.74 -20.35 0.77
CA GLY A 270 -23.78 -20.38 2.23
C GLY A 270 -22.60 -19.74 2.95
N PHE A 271 -21.96 -18.72 2.37
CA PHE A 271 -21.02 -17.88 3.14
C PHE A 271 -21.74 -17.20 4.32
N PRO A 272 -21.11 -17.06 5.51
CA PRO A 272 -21.72 -16.36 6.63
C PRO A 272 -22.08 -14.89 6.30
N PRO A 273 -23.20 -14.35 6.83
CA PRO A 273 -23.58 -12.96 6.64
C PRO A 273 -22.45 -11.98 6.96
N GLY A 274 -22.25 -11.03 6.05
CA GLY A 274 -21.26 -9.95 6.19
C GLY A 274 -19.84 -10.32 5.77
N VAL A 275 -19.53 -11.58 5.47
CA VAL A 275 -18.19 -11.98 4.99
C VAL A 275 -17.84 -11.32 3.65
N PHE A 276 -18.84 -11.09 2.81
CA PHE A 276 -18.75 -10.31 1.57
C PHE A 276 -19.93 -9.35 1.49
N ASN A 277 -19.66 -8.13 1.05
CA ASN A 277 -20.63 -7.06 0.84
C ASN A 277 -20.26 -6.38 -0.49
N ALA A 278 -21.22 -6.04 -1.32
CA ALA A 278 -21.02 -5.41 -2.62
C ALA A 278 -21.84 -4.13 -2.76
N LEU A 279 -21.17 -3.06 -3.18
CA LEU A 279 -21.69 -1.71 -3.31
C LEU A 279 -21.53 -1.22 -4.75
N ASN A 280 -22.62 -0.74 -5.35
CA ASN A 280 -22.54 0.16 -6.48
C ASN A 280 -22.57 1.58 -5.92
N GLY A 281 -21.77 2.50 -6.44
CA GLY A 281 -21.75 3.89 -5.95
C GLY A 281 -20.62 4.65 -6.62
N TYR A 282 -20.76 5.96 -6.83
CA TYR A 282 -19.83 6.75 -7.63
C TYR A 282 -18.39 6.74 -7.07
N GLY A 283 -17.40 6.77 -7.97
CA GLY A 283 -15.97 6.91 -7.64
C GLY A 283 -15.67 8.04 -6.65
N SER A 284 -16.38 9.17 -6.79
CA SER A 284 -16.21 10.40 -5.99
C SER A 284 -16.82 10.37 -4.59
N GLU A 285 -17.75 9.45 -4.29
CA GLU A 285 -18.49 9.42 -3.02
C GLU A 285 -18.21 8.15 -2.22
N ALA A 286 -18.64 6.99 -2.74
CA ALA A 286 -18.43 5.69 -2.10
C ALA A 286 -16.94 5.31 -2.03
N GLY A 287 -16.11 5.79 -2.96
CA GLY A 287 -14.67 5.53 -3.00
C GLY A 287 -13.93 6.10 -1.78
N PRO A 288 -13.88 7.44 -1.60
CA PRO A 288 -13.28 8.07 -0.43
C PRO A 288 -13.85 7.56 0.90
N ALA A 289 -15.18 7.45 1.00
CA ALA A 289 -15.84 6.95 2.21
C ALA A 289 -15.32 5.55 2.63
N LEU A 290 -15.10 4.64 1.66
CA LEU A 290 -14.61 3.30 1.92
C LEU A 290 -13.11 3.26 2.23
N VAL A 291 -12.29 4.05 1.52
CA VAL A 291 -10.84 4.11 1.71
C VAL A 291 -10.47 4.75 3.05
N GLU A 292 -11.17 5.82 3.44
CA GLU A 292 -10.90 6.54 4.69
C GLU A 292 -11.49 5.85 5.93
N HIS A 293 -12.46 4.95 5.77
CA HIS A 293 -13.18 4.32 6.88
C HIS A 293 -12.24 3.72 7.95
N PRO A 294 -12.42 4.01 9.25
CA PRO A 294 -11.45 3.63 10.30
C PRO A 294 -11.44 2.13 10.63
N LEU A 295 -12.47 1.38 10.23
CA LEU A 295 -12.57 -0.07 10.43
C LEU A 295 -12.13 -0.91 9.21
N VAL A 296 -11.54 -0.29 8.19
CA VAL A 296 -10.92 -0.99 7.05
C VAL A 296 -9.42 -1.15 7.32
N ASP A 297 -8.90 -2.36 7.19
CA ASP A 297 -7.49 -2.70 7.48
C ASP A 297 -6.60 -2.67 6.21
N LYS A 298 -7.21 -2.89 5.04
CA LYS A 298 -6.54 -2.88 3.72
C LYS A 298 -7.43 -2.28 2.63
N VAL A 299 -6.81 -1.62 1.66
CA VAL A 299 -7.41 -1.30 0.35
C VAL A 299 -6.74 -2.10 -0.76
N ALA A 300 -7.51 -2.67 -1.68
CA ALA A 300 -7.04 -3.19 -2.96
C ALA A 300 -7.76 -2.41 -4.08
N PHE A 301 -7.00 -1.78 -4.96
CA PHE A 301 -7.52 -0.95 -6.06
C PHE A 301 -6.90 -1.37 -7.39
N THR A 302 -7.75 -1.45 -8.42
CA THR A 302 -7.35 -1.60 -9.82
C THR A 302 -8.01 -0.49 -10.64
N GLY A 303 -7.24 0.26 -11.42
CA GLY A 303 -7.74 1.34 -12.27
C GLY A 303 -6.70 2.42 -12.61
N SER A 304 -7.15 3.67 -12.84
CA SER A 304 -6.21 4.71 -13.30
C SER A 304 -5.16 5.10 -12.25
N THR A 305 -3.94 5.39 -12.72
CA THR A 305 -2.80 5.81 -11.89
C THR A 305 -3.10 7.04 -11.03
N ALA A 306 -3.81 8.02 -11.60
CA ALA A 306 -4.21 9.23 -10.87
C ALA A 306 -5.18 8.93 -9.71
N THR A 307 -6.08 7.96 -9.87
CA THR A 307 -6.96 7.50 -8.78
C THR A 307 -6.19 6.65 -7.77
N GLY A 308 -5.29 5.76 -8.22
CA GLY A 308 -4.43 4.96 -7.34
C GLY A 308 -3.56 5.82 -6.41
N ALA A 309 -2.97 6.90 -6.93
CA ALA A 309 -2.21 7.86 -6.14
C ALA A 309 -3.06 8.56 -5.06
N ARG A 310 -4.29 8.99 -5.40
CA ARG A 310 -5.25 9.56 -4.43
C ARG A 310 -5.69 8.55 -3.37
N ILE A 311 -5.84 7.27 -3.74
CA ILE A 311 -6.17 6.20 -2.79
C ILE A 311 -5.01 5.96 -1.82
N MET A 312 -3.76 5.98 -2.31
CA MET A 312 -2.57 5.91 -1.46
C MET A 312 -2.49 7.08 -0.48
N GLU A 313 -2.76 8.31 -0.96
CA GLU A 313 -2.83 9.51 -0.12
C GLU A 313 -3.87 9.37 1.00
N MET A 314 -5.11 8.98 0.67
CA MET A 314 -6.18 8.78 1.65
C MET A 314 -5.86 7.63 2.63
N ALA A 315 -5.34 6.50 2.15
CA ALA A 315 -5.00 5.34 2.96
C ALA A 315 -3.87 5.62 3.98
N SER A 316 -2.94 6.53 3.64
CA SER A 316 -1.80 6.91 4.49
C SER A 316 -2.23 7.49 5.85
N LYS A 317 -3.38 8.17 5.91
CA LYS A 317 -3.95 8.78 7.14
C LYS A 317 -4.16 7.77 8.27
N THR A 318 -4.33 6.49 7.91
CA THR A 318 -4.58 5.37 8.82
C THR A 318 -3.55 4.24 8.67
N LEU A 319 -2.48 4.45 7.90
CA LEU A 319 -1.44 3.45 7.60
C LEU A 319 -1.99 2.09 7.12
N LYS A 320 -3.08 2.11 6.32
CA LYS A 320 -3.70 0.90 5.77
C LYS A 320 -2.77 0.22 4.77
N ASN A 321 -2.76 -1.11 4.75
CA ASN A 321 -2.09 -1.85 3.69
C ASN A 321 -2.76 -1.54 2.34
N ILE A 322 -1.97 -1.39 1.28
CA ILE A 322 -2.48 -1.17 -0.08
C ILE A 322 -1.98 -2.26 -1.03
N THR A 323 -2.86 -2.71 -1.94
CA THR A 323 -2.46 -3.23 -3.25
C THR A 323 -2.98 -2.25 -4.28
N LEU A 324 -2.10 -1.77 -5.15
CA LEU A 324 -2.48 -0.96 -6.30
C LEU A 324 -2.05 -1.72 -7.54
N GLU A 325 -2.98 -1.99 -8.43
CA GLU A 325 -2.68 -2.25 -9.83
C GLU A 325 -3.18 -1.04 -10.60
N THR A 326 -2.31 -0.48 -11.45
CA THR A 326 -2.64 0.72 -12.21
C THR A 326 -2.09 0.63 -13.63
N GLY A 327 -2.62 1.52 -14.48
CA GLY A 327 -2.45 1.52 -15.93
C GLY A 327 -1.07 1.17 -16.50
N GLY A 328 -1.08 0.73 -17.75
CA GLY A 328 0.09 0.26 -18.48
C GLY A 328 0.39 1.07 -19.74
N LYS A 329 1.64 0.90 -20.21
CA LYS A 329 2.04 1.27 -21.57
C LYS A 329 2.96 0.19 -22.13
N SER A 330 2.46 -1.05 -22.08
CA SER A 330 3.23 -2.28 -22.31
C SER A 330 3.93 -2.26 -23.67
N PRO A 331 5.26 -2.42 -23.73
CA PRO A 331 5.99 -2.58 -24.97
C PRO A 331 5.93 -4.05 -25.44
N LEU A 332 5.80 -4.25 -26.75
CA LEU A 332 6.03 -5.53 -27.42
C LEU A 332 7.18 -5.33 -28.41
N LEU A 333 8.26 -6.10 -28.24
CA LEU A 333 9.48 -6.01 -29.02
C LEU A 333 9.49 -7.11 -30.09
N VAL A 334 9.70 -6.75 -31.35
CA VAL A 334 9.80 -7.68 -32.48
C VAL A 334 11.20 -7.59 -33.09
N PHE A 335 12.02 -8.60 -32.85
CA PHE A 335 13.36 -8.71 -33.44
C PHE A 335 13.30 -9.33 -34.85
N SER A 336 14.32 -9.03 -35.67
CA SER A 336 14.38 -9.47 -37.07
C SER A 336 14.53 -10.98 -37.29
N ASP A 337 14.82 -11.75 -36.25
CA ASP A 337 14.88 -13.21 -36.27
C ASP A 337 13.60 -13.88 -35.74
N SER A 338 12.59 -13.10 -35.36
CA SER A 338 11.31 -13.60 -34.86
C SER A 338 10.53 -14.40 -35.92
N ASP A 339 9.47 -15.07 -35.48
CA ASP A 339 8.44 -15.53 -36.40
C ASP A 339 7.47 -14.38 -36.69
N ILE A 340 7.60 -13.73 -37.85
CA ILE A 340 6.81 -12.52 -38.18
C ILE A 340 5.30 -12.84 -38.24
N ASP A 341 4.92 -14.04 -38.71
CA ASP A 341 3.53 -14.48 -38.77
C ASP A 341 2.90 -14.53 -37.37
N GLU A 342 3.58 -15.16 -36.41
CA GLU A 342 3.11 -15.22 -35.03
C GLU A 342 3.25 -13.87 -34.32
N ALA A 343 4.35 -13.15 -34.50
CA ALA A 343 4.53 -11.82 -33.91
C ALA A 343 3.42 -10.85 -34.33
N VAL A 344 2.97 -10.88 -35.59
CA VAL A 344 1.82 -10.08 -36.07
C VAL A 344 0.52 -10.50 -35.40
N LYS A 345 0.22 -11.80 -35.31
CA LYS A 345 -1.03 -12.31 -34.69
C LYS A 345 -1.10 -11.97 -33.20
N TRP A 346 -0.04 -12.25 -32.45
CA TRP A 346 0.03 -11.96 -31.02
C TRP A 346 0.03 -10.45 -30.74
N SER A 347 0.72 -9.65 -31.57
CA SER A 347 0.64 -8.18 -31.45
C SER A 347 -0.77 -7.66 -31.71
N HIS A 348 -1.48 -8.21 -32.70
CA HIS A 348 -2.86 -7.83 -33.01
C HIS A 348 -3.79 -8.16 -31.85
N MET A 349 -3.74 -9.42 -31.38
CA MET A 349 -4.52 -9.87 -30.24
C MET A 349 -4.25 -9.01 -29.00
N GLY A 350 -2.96 -8.76 -28.69
CA GLY A 350 -2.51 -8.04 -27.50
C GLY A 350 -2.91 -6.56 -27.41
N ILE A 351 -3.45 -5.95 -28.48
CA ILE A 351 -3.98 -4.57 -28.45
C ILE A 351 -5.43 -4.43 -28.95
N MET A 352 -5.94 -5.39 -29.73
CA MET A 352 -7.31 -5.31 -30.27
C MET A 352 -8.33 -6.15 -29.47
N SER A 353 -7.90 -7.14 -28.69
CA SER A 353 -8.79 -7.90 -27.79
C SER A 353 -9.44 -6.99 -26.74
N ASN A 354 -10.67 -7.32 -26.33
CA ASN A 354 -11.51 -6.50 -25.43
C ASN A 354 -11.54 -5.01 -25.81
N GLN A 355 -11.53 -4.72 -27.11
CA GLN A 355 -11.46 -3.37 -27.68
C GLN A 355 -10.25 -2.54 -27.20
N GLY A 356 -9.14 -3.18 -26.82
CA GLY A 356 -7.95 -2.53 -26.25
C GLY A 356 -8.12 -2.00 -24.82
N GLN A 357 -9.21 -2.38 -24.14
CA GLN A 357 -9.51 -1.99 -22.76
C GLN A 357 -8.84 -2.97 -21.76
N ILE A 358 -7.53 -3.19 -21.92
CA ILE A 358 -6.72 -4.12 -21.10
C ILE A 358 -5.54 -3.34 -20.51
N CYS A 359 -5.29 -3.44 -19.21
CA CYS A 359 -4.18 -2.73 -18.56
C CYS A 359 -2.81 -3.17 -19.11
N THR A 360 -2.66 -4.47 -19.39
CA THR A 360 -1.47 -5.05 -20.03
C THR A 360 -1.40 -4.87 -21.55
N ALA A 361 -2.37 -4.20 -22.19
CA ALA A 361 -2.43 -4.07 -23.65
C ALA A 361 -1.10 -3.58 -24.25
N THR A 362 -0.60 -4.33 -25.24
CA THR A 362 0.67 -4.08 -25.95
C THR A 362 0.53 -2.92 -26.94
N SER A 363 0.20 -1.75 -26.41
CA SER A 363 -0.11 -0.53 -27.16
C SER A 363 1.12 0.19 -27.75
N ARG A 364 2.34 -0.26 -27.41
CA ARG A 364 3.60 0.14 -28.07
C ARG A 364 4.24 -1.07 -28.74
N LEU A 365 4.20 -1.13 -30.07
CA LEU A 365 4.96 -2.12 -30.84
C LEU A 365 6.31 -1.50 -31.22
N LEU A 366 7.39 -2.09 -30.73
CA LEU A 366 8.76 -1.73 -31.05
C LEU A 366 9.27 -2.80 -32.02
N VAL A 367 9.61 -2.42 -33.25
CA VAL A 367 9.91 -3.39 -34.32
C VAL A 367 11.25 -3.08 -34.95
N GLN A 368 12.09 -4.10 -35.11
CA GLN A 368 13.44 -3.92 -35.63
C GLN A 368 13.41 -3.45 -37.10
N ASP A 369 14.26 -2.48 -37.42
CA ASP A 369 14.34 -1.79 -38.71
C ASP A 369 14.24 -2.70 -39.95
N LYS A 370 14.97 -3.83 -39.97
CA LYS A 370 14.99 -4.83 -41.05
C LYS A 370 13.65 -5.47 -41.38
N VAL A 371 12.72 -5.53 -40.42
CA VAL A 371 11.42 -6.22 -40.57
C VAL A 371 10.21 -5.28 -40.39
N TYR A 372 10.42 -4.01 -40.05
CA TYR A 372 9.33 -3.07 -39.76
C TYR A 372 8.35 -2.93 -40.93
N ASP A 373 8.83 -2.72 -42.15
CA ASP A 373 7.93 -2.39 -43.27
C ASP A 373 7.03 -3.60 -43.62
N GLU A 374 7.57 -4.84 -43.56
CA GLU A 374 6.79 -6.08 -43.68
C GLU A 374 5.80 -6.23 -42.52
N PHE A 375 6.28 -6.11 -41.28
CA PHE A 375 5.46 -6.26 -40.08
C PHE A 375 4.27 -5.29 -40.08
N VAL A 376 4.51 -4.01 -40.38
CA VAL A 376 3.47 -2.98 -40.43
C VAL A 376 2.42 -3.30 -41.50
N GLN A 377 2.84 -3.68 -42.70
CA GLN A 377 1.91 -4.07 -43.76
C GLN A 377 1.02 -5.25 -43.33
N ARG A 378 1.62 -6.30 -42.76
CA ARG A 378 0.92 -7.52 -42.33
C ARG A 378 0.05 -7.31 -41.09
N PHE A 379 0.47 -6.44 -40.18
CA PHE A 379 -0.30 -6.03 -39.01
C PHE A 379 -1.56 -5.24 -39.41
N ILE A 380 -1.45 -4.30 -40.35
CA ILE A 380 -2.59 -3.55 -40.89
C ILE A 380 -3.58 -4.50 -41.58
N GLU A 381 -3.09 -5.45 -42.37
CA GLU A 381 -3.96 -6.43 -43.05
C GLU A 381 -4.67 -7.37 -42.07
N THR A 382 -3.94 -7.86 -41.06
CA THR A 382 -4.49 -8.68 -39.97
C THR A 382 -5.55 -7.90 -39.18
N THR A 383 -5.27 -6.63 -38.87
CA THR A 383 -6.22 -5.73 -38.20
C THR A 383 -7.50 -5.56 -39.02
N LYS A 384 -7.39 -5.32 -40.34
CA LYS A 384 -8.56 -5.16 -41.23
C LYS A 384 -9.40 -6.43 -41.38
N THR A 385 -8.75 -7.59 -41.41
CA THR A 385 -9.41 -8.88 -41.67
C THR A 385 -9.99 -9.53 -40.41
N VAL A 386 -9.32 -9.36 -39.26
CA VAL A 386 -9.73 -9.98 -37.98
C VAL A 386 -10.58 -9.04 -37.12
N SER A 387 -10.25 -7.75 -36.98
CA SER A 387 -10.99 -6.82 -36.11
C SER A 387 -12.31 -6.33 -36.72
N LYS A 388 -13.23 -7.27 -36.99
CA LYS A 388 -14.63 -6.98 -37.30
C LYS A 388 -15.28 -6.29 -36.09
N VAL A 389 -15.62 -5.01 -36.24
CA VAL A 389 -16.32 -4.23 -35.21
C VAL A 389 -17.83 -4.37 -35.39
N GLY A 390 -18.56 -4.74 -34.34
CA GLY A 390 -19.99 -5.04 -34.39
C GLY A 390 -20.62 -5.20 -33.01
N HIS A 391 -21.89 -5.62 -32.93
CA HIS A 391 -22.51 -5.84 -31.62
C HIS A 391 -21.85 -7.01 -30.90
N GLN A 392 -21.81 -6.93 -29.57
CA GLN A 392 -21.27 -7.98 -28.69
C GLN A 392 -22.00 -9.33 -28.81
N TRP A 393 -23.16 -9.35 -29.46
CA TRP A 393 -24.03 -10.51 -29.69
C TRP A 393 -23.79 -11.20 -31.04
N ASP A 394 -23.12 -10.55 -31.99
CA ASP A 394 -22.91 -11.09 -33.33
C ASP A 394 -21.71 -12.04 -33.33
N SER A 395 -21.88 -13.28 -33.81
CA SER A 395 -20.83 -14.31 -33.78
C SER A 395 -19.62 -14.04 -34.69
N GLU A 396 -19.69 -13.00 -35.52
CA GLU A 396 -18.61 -12.52 -36.38
C GLU A 396 -17.88 -11.30 -35.79
N THR A 397 -18.37 -10.71 -34.69
CA THR A 397 -17.71 -9.58 -34.03
C THR A 397 -16.46 -10.06 -33.30
N TYR A 398 -15.33 -9.41 -33.59
CA TYR A 398 -14.10 -9.52 -32.79
C TYR A 398 -13.99 -8.37 -31.78
N GLN A 399 -14.56 -7.20 -32.11
CA GLN A 399 -14.40 -5.98 -31.32
C GLN A 399 -15.77 -5.32 -31.06
N GLY A 400 -16.18 -5.26 -29.79
CA GLY A 400 -17.41 -4.58 -29.37
C GLY A 400 -17.30 -3.04 -29.35
N PRO A 401 -18.28 -2.34 -28.74
CA PRO A 401 -18.15 -0.93 -28.36
C PRO A 401 -17.16 -0.71 -27.20
N GLN A 402 -16.76 0.54 -27.00
CA GLN A 402 -16.12 1.00 -25.76
C GLN A 402 -17.14 1.04 -24.62
N VAL A 403 -16.73 0.79 -23.38
CA VAL A 403 -17.63 0.66 -22.21
C VAL A 403 -18.59 1.84 -21.98
N SER A 404 -18.20 3.04 -22.38
CA SER A 404 -18.96 4.26 -22.08
C SER A 404 -18.64 5.40 -23.04
N LYS A 405 -19.57 6.36 -23.11
CA LYS A 405 -19.39 7.61 -23.84
C LYS A 405 -18.13 8.38 -23.43
N GLN A 406 -17.82 8.40 -22.12
CA GLN A 406 -16.62 9.07 -21.60
C GLN A 406 -15.33 8.43 -22.12
N GLN A 407 -15.26 7.09 -22.12
CA GLN A 407 -14.08 6.38 -22.62
C GLN A 407 -13.95 6.51 -24.14
N TYR A 408 -15.07 6.43 -24.85
CA TYR A 408 -15.15 6.68 -26.30
C TYR A 408 -14.63 8.07 -26.69
N ASP A 409 -15.10 9.12 -26.02
CA ASP A 409 -14.68 10.50 -26.31
C ASP A 409 -13.19 10.70 -25.97
N ARG A 410 -12.70 10.12 -24.85
CA ARG A 410 -11.28 10.12 -24.48
C ARG A 410 -10.42 9.47 -25.57
N ILE A 411 -10.79 8.29 -26.08
CA ILE A 411 -10.00 7.60 -27.11
C ILE A 411 -9.94 8.43 -28.40
N LEU A 412 -11.06 9.02 -28.83
CA LEU A 412 -11.09 9.91 -29.99
C LEU A 412 -10.23 11.17 -29.78
N GLU A 413 -10.18 11.73 -28.58
CA GLU A 413 -9.26 12.82 -28.22
C GLU A 413 -7.79 12.41 -28.41
N TYR A 414 -7.37 11.25 -27.88
CA TYR A 414 -6.00 10.75 -28.08
C TYR A 414 -5.65 10.49 -29.55
N ILE A 415 -6.63 10.06 -30.36
CA ILE A 415 -6.44 9.91 -31.81
C ILE A 415 -6.21 11.27 -32.49
N GLN A 416 -6.88 12.35 -32.07
CA GLN A 416 -6.58 13.69 -32.58
C GLN A 416 -5.24 14.23 -32.06
N ILE A 417 -4.90 13.95 -30.80
CA ILE A 417 -3.60 14.27 -30.21
C ILE A 417 -2.47 13.66 -31.05
N GLY A 418 -2.52 12.36 -31.36
CA GLY A 418 -1.51 11.69 -32.18
C GLY A 418 -1.31 12.35 -33.55
N LYS A 419 -2.41 12.65 -34.25
CA LYS A 419 -2.38 13.39 -35.52
C LYS A 419 -1.76 14.78 -35.38
N SER A 420 -2.10 15.50 -34.30
CA SER A 420 -1.60 16.87 -34.05
C SER A 420 -0.12 16.93 -33.67
N GLU A 421 0.42 15.85 -33.10
CA GLU A 421 1.83 15.72 -32.69
C GLU A 421 2.71 15.13 -33.81
N GLY A 422 2.14 14.79 -34.97
CA GLY A 422 2.86 14.36 -36.16
C GLY A 422 2.98 12.85 -36.35
N ALA A 423 2.21 12.03 -35.62
CA ALA A 423 2.15 10.59 -35.88
C ALA A 423 1.40 10.28 -37.19
N THR A 424 1.95 9.38 -38.01
CA THR A 424 1.33 8.96 -39.27
C THR A 424 0.16 8.01 -38.98
N LEU A 425 -1.07 8.41 -39.32
CA LEU A 425 -2.22 7.52 -39.23
C LEU A 425 -2.19 6.49 -40.39
N LEU A 426 -1.92 5.23 -40.07
CA LEU A 426 -1.82 4.14 -41.05
C LEU A 426 -3.16 3.39 -41.26
N ALA A 427 -3.99 3.31 -40.22
CA ALA A 427 -5.34 2.73 -40.30
C ALA A 427 -6.26 3.29 -39.21
N GLY A 428 -7.58 3.25 -39.47
CA GLY A 428 -8.62 3.61 -38.52
C GLY A 428 -8.65 5.10 -38.17
N GLY A 429 -8.65 5.42 -36.87
CA GLY A 429 -8.56 6.78 -36.36
C GLY A 429 -9.86 7.59 -36.45
N GLN A 430 -11.01 6.92 -36.50
CA GLN A 430 -12.36 7.50 -36.56
C GLN A 430 -13.39 6.59 -35.84
N PRO A 431 -14.60 7.10 -35.53
CA PRO A 431 -15.78 6.26 -35.25
C PRO A 431 -16.05 5.27 -36.39
N VAL A 432 -16.65 4.12 -36.10
CA VAL A 432 -17.06 3.16 -37.17
C VAL A 432 -18.16 3.76 -38.05
N ASP A 433 -19.20 4.31 -37.43
CA ASP A 433 -20.28 5.04 -38.10
C ASP A 433 -20.89 6.05 -37.12
N SER A 434 -20.56 7.33 -37.30
CA SER A 434 -21.04 8.42 -36.41
C SER A 434 -22.53 8.75 -36.59
N SER A 435 -23.23 8.14 -37.55
CA SER A 435 -24.68 8.27 -37.71
C SER A 435 -25.47 7.21 -36.93
N LYS A 436 -24.80 6.15 -36.48
CA LYS A 436 -25.40 5.06 -35.70
C LYS A 436 -25.19 5.24 -34.20
N LYS A 437 -25.99 4.50 -33.44
CA LYS A 437 -25.87 4.39 -31.99
C LYS A 437 -24.74 3.45 -31.58
N GLY A 438 -24.20 3.70 -30.39
CA GLY A 438 -23.19 2.86 -29.76
C GLY A 438 -21.76 3.38 -29.91
N PHE A 439 -20.91 2.99 -28.96
CA PHE A 439 -19.59 3.57 -28.73
C PHE A 439 -18.49 2.90 -29.55
N PHE A 440 -18.68 2.79 -30.87
CA PHE A 440 -17.81 2.04 -31.77
C PHE A 440 -16.66 2.86 -32.38
N ILE A 441 -15.42 2.43 -32.15
CA ILE A 441 -14.19 3.06 -32.67
C ILE A 441 -13.47 2.08 -33.60
N GLN A 442 -12.98 2.58 -34.74
CA GLN A 442 -12.19 1.77 -35.67
C GLN A 442 -10.83 1.39 -35.04
N PRO A 443 -10.37 0.13 -35.18
CA PRO A 443 -9.02 -0.28 -34.85
C PRO A 443 -7.99 0.67 -35.46
N THR A 444 -7.19 1.34 -34.63
CA THR A 444 -6.37 2.48 -35.04
C THR A 444 -4.89 2.15 -34.93
N VAL A 445 -4.15 2.44 -36.00
CA VAL A 445 -2.71 2.17 -36.11
C VAL A 445 -1.98 3.45 -36.45
N PHE A 446 -1.05 3.86 -35.58
CA PHE A 446 -0.12 4.95 -35.83
C PHE A 446 1.29 4.41 -36.11
N GLY A 447 1.92 4.90 -37.16
CA GLY A 447 3.34 4.73 -37.46
C GLY A 447 4.12 6.02 -37.26
N ASP A 448 5.45 5.93 -37.44
CA ASP A 448 6.39 7.05 -37.34
C ASP A 448 6.33 7.80 -35.99
N VAL A 449 5.93 7.08 -34.93
CA VAL A 449 5.69 7.66 -33.61
C VAL A 449 7.01 7.86 -32.87
N HIS A 450 7.25 9.11 -32.46
CA HIS A 450 8.42 9.48 -31.65
C HIS A 450 8.13 9.33 -30.15
N HIS A 451 9.13 8.89 -29.37
CA HIS A 451 8.99 8.52 -27.95
C HIS A 451 8.57 9.67 -27.00
N GLN A 452 8.58 10.91 -27.47
CA GLN A 452 8.11 12.09 -26.74
C GLN A 452 6.62 12.39 -26.94
N MET A 453 5.97 11.83 -27.98
CA MET A 453 4.55 12.04 -28.26
C MET A 453 3.67 11.42 -27.16
N ARG A 454 2.55 12.08 -26.81
CA ARG A 454 1.63 11.59 -25.77
C ARG A 454 1.06 10.23 -26.09
N VAL A 455 0.77 9.94 -27.36
CA VAL A 455 0.29 8.60 -27.79
C VAL A 455 1.32 7.48 -27.54
N PHE A 456 2.62 7.80 -27.44
CA PHE A 456 3.66 6.85 -27.01
C PHE A 456 3.78 6.77 -25.48
N ARG A 457 3.62 7.88 -24.75
CA ARG A 457 3.87 7.91 -23.30
C ARG A 457 2.66 7.56 -22.43
N GLU A 458 1.46 7.93 -22.86
CA GLU A 458 0.24 7.90 -22.06
C GLU A 458 -0.67 6.71 -22.40
N GLU A 459 -1.39 6.23 -21.40
CA GLU A 459 -2.38 5.16 -21.54
C GLU A 459 -3.68 5.69 -22.18
N ILE A 460 -4.00 5.14 -23.36
CA ILE A 460 -5.22 5.46 -24.13
C ILE A 460 -6.38 4.54 -23.70
N PHE A 461 -6.08 3.27 -23.43
CA PHE A 461 -7.01 2.23 -22.97
C PHE A 461 -8.17 1.97 -23.95
N GLY A 462 -7.82 1.80 -25.22
CA GLY A 462 -8.72 1.56 -26.34
C GLY A 462 -7.96 0.94 -27.52
N PRO A 463 -8.60 0.73 -28.69
CA PRO A 463 -8.06 -0.06 -29.79
C PRO A 463 -7.11 0.80 -30.65
N VAL A 464 -6.07 1.33 -30.02
CA VAL A 464 -5.12 2.29 -30.59
C VAL A 464 -3.69 1.85 -30.29
N VAL A 465 -2.94 1.53 -31.33
CA VAL A 465 -1.55 1.09 -31.24
C VAL A 465 -0.60 2.11 -31.86
N VAL A 466 0.59 2.26 -31.28
CA VAL A 466 1.71 2.99 -31.89
C VAL A 466 2.82 2.00 -32.28
N ILE A 467 3.41 2.20 -33.46
CA ILE A 467 4.52 1.38 -33.97
C ILE A 467 5.76 2.28 -34.17
N THR A 468 6.90 1.86 -33.62
CA THR A 468 8.17 2.61 -33.63
C THR A 468 9.32 1.68 -34.02
N LYS A 469 10.26 2.18 -34.84
CA LYS A 469 11.49 1.46 -35.24
C LYS A 469 12.52 1.40 -34.11
N PHE A 470 13.32 0.34 -34.07
CA PHE A 470 14.61 0.30 -33.37
C PHE A 470 15.66 -0.43 -34.24
N SER A 471 16.95 -0.16 -34.04
CA SER A 471 18.03 -0.82 -34.79
C SER A 471 18.71 -1.96 -34.02
N ASP A 472 18.89 -1.84 -32.70
CA ASP A 472 19.58 -2.86 -31.88
C ASP A 472 18.91 -3.18 -30.53
N GLU A 473 19.42 -4.20 -29.83
CA GLU A 473 18.93 -4.72 -28.54
C GLU A 473 18.97 -3.64 -27.43
N ALA A 474 19.96 -2.74 -27.45
CA ALA A 474 20.11 -1.69 -26.45
C ALA A 474 19.14 -0.52 -26.68
N GLU A 475 18.91 -0.13 -27.94
CA GLU A 475 17.86 0.83 -28.29
C GLU A 475 16.46 0.28 -27.98
N ALA A 476 16.20 -1.00 -28.27
CA ALA A 476 14.94 -1.65 -27.96
C ALA A 476 14.61 -1.59 -26.46
N LEU A 477 15.58 -1.94 -25.60
CA LEU A 477 15.46 -1.85 -24.14
C LEU A 477 15.25 -0.40 -23.67
N LYS A 478 16.01 0.55 -24.21
CA LYS A 478 15.87 1.98 -23.90
C LYS A 478 14.46 2.50 -24.22
N LEU A 479 13.92 2.16 -25.39
CA LEU A 479 12.57 2.56 -25.80
C LEU A 479 11.48 1.83 -25.00
N ALA A 480 11.68 0.55 -24.69
CA ALA A 480 10.76 -0.22 -23.84
C ALA A 480 10.64 0.40 -22.44
N ASN A 481 11.77 0.76 -21.83
CA ASN A 481 11.85 1.27 -20.47
C ASN A 481 11.55 2.78 -20.34
N ASP A 482 11.62 3.58 -21.42
CA ASP A 482 11.23 4.99 -21.43
C ASP A 482 9.70 5.18 -21.35
N THR A 483 9.19 4.95 -20.15
CA THR A 483 7.83 5.21 -19.71
C THR A 483 7.78 5.24 -18.18
N THR A 484 6.77 5.93 -17.63
CA THR A 484 6.47 5.91 -16.18
C THR A 484 5.84 4.59 -15.73
N TYR A 485 5.40 3.76 -16.67
CA TYR A 485 4.70 2.51 -16.45
C TYR A 485 5.63 1.29 -16.46
N GLY A 486 5.16 0.16 -15.95
CA GLY A 486 5.93 -1.08 -15.84
C GLY A 486 5.05 -2.27 -15.52
N LEU A 487 3.94 -2.45 -16.25
CA LEU A 487 2.97 -3.52 -16.00
C LEU A 487 3.36 -4.82 -16.70
N GLY A 488 3.03 -4.94 -17.99
CA GLY A 488 3.41 -6.07 -18.84
C GLY A 488 4.38 -5.65 -19.94
N ALA A 489 5.03 -6.63 -20.57
CA ALA A 489 5.81 -6.47 -21.81
C ALA A 489 5.87 -7.80 -22.57
N ALA A 490 6.17 -7.76 -23.86
CA ALA A 490 6.35 -8.98 -24.66
C ALA A 490 7.58 -8.91 -25.57
N VAL A 491 8.21 -10.04 -25.86
CA VAL A 491 9.44 -10.14 -26.66
C VAL A 491 9.32 -11.27 -27.69
N PHE A 492 9.48 -10.94 -28.97
CA PHE A 492 9.44 -11.88 -30.10
C PHE A 492 10.82 -12.01 -30.72
N THR A 493 11.40 -13.20 -30.63
CA THR A 493 12.75 -13.56 -31.13
C THR A 493 12.92 -15.08 -31.10
N LYS A 494 13.76 -15.65 -31.98
CA LYS A 494 14.13 -17.08 -31.98
C LYS A 494 15.45 -17.32 -31.22
N ASP A 495 16.25 -16.27 -31.01
CA ASP A 495 17.39 -16.23 -30.10
C ASP A 495 16.92 -16.29 -28.62
N VAL A 496 16.98 -17.49 -28.04
CA VAL A 496 16.59 -17.73 -26.64
C VAL A 496 17.49 -17.00 -25.64
N GLU A 497 18.78 -16.80 -25.96
CA GLU A 497 19.66 -16.03 -25.08
C GLU A 497 19.25 -14.55 -25.06
N ARG A 498 18.92 -13.97 -26.21
CA ARG A 498 18.33 -12.63 -26.29
C ARG A 498 17.01 -12.57 -25.54
N ALA A 499 16.12 -13.54 -25.73
CA ALA A 499 14.83 -13.55 -25.06
C ALA A 499 14.99 -13.43 -23.54
N HIS A 500 15.91 -14.20 -22.94
CA HIS A 500 16.20 -14.12 -21.50
C HIS A 500 16.89 -12.82 -21.08
N ARG A 501 17.89 -12.32 -21.83
CA ARG A 501 18.54 -11.02 -21.52
C ARG A 501 17.53 -9.87 -21.55
N VAL A 502 16.78 -9.77 -22.64
CA VAL A 502 15.81 -8.69 -22.85
C VAL A 502 14.68 -8.78 -21.81
N ALA A 503 14.16 -9.98 -21.50
CA ALA A 503 13.13 -10.14 -20.48
C ALA A 503 13.62 -9.79 -19.05
N ALA A 504 14.90 -9.97 -18.74
CA ALA A 504 15.49 -9.59 -17.46
C ALA A 504 15.71 -8.08 -17.32
N GLU A 505 16.00 -7.38 -18.42
CA GLU A 505 16.32 -5.94 -18.45
C GLU A 505 15.10 -5.03 -18.73
N ILE A 506 13.95 -5.58 -19.16
CA ILE A 506 12.70 -4.82 -19.27
C ILE A 506 12.12 -4.57 -17.86
N GLU A 507 11.88 -3.29 -17.54
CA GLU A 507 11.33 -2.84 -16.26
C GLU A 507 9.80 -3.00 -16.21
N ALA A 508 9.32 -4.25 -16.30
CA ALA A 508 7.91 -4.64 -16.19
C ALA A 508 7.67 -5.66 -15.06
N GLY A 509 6.43 -5.76 -14.60
CA GLY A 509 6.02 -6.76 -13.61
C GLY A 509 5.87 -8.17 -14.19
N MET A 510 5.53 -8.27 -15.47
CA MET A 510 5.39 -9.51 -16.24
C MET A 510 6.01 -9.33 -17.63
N VAL A 511 6.69 -10.37 -18.14
CA VAL A 511 7.22 -10.38 -19.51
C VAL A 511 6.86 -11.70 -20.19
N TRP A 512 6.19 -11.63 -21.34
CA TRP A 512 5.91 -12.77 -22.22
C TRP A 512 7.00 -12.93 -23.28
N ILE A 513 7.36 -14.17 -23.61
CA ILE A 513 8.33 -14.49 -24.67
C ILE A 513 7.59 -15.29 -25.74
N ASN A 514 7.50 -14.73 -26.95
CA ASN A 514 6.77 -15.27 -28.09
C ASN A 514 5.24 -15.49 -27.86
N SER A 515 4.65 -14.82 -26.87
CA SER A 515 3.20 -14.72 -26.61
C SER A 515 2.84 -13.33 -26.03
N THR A 516 1.57 -13.09 -25.67
CA THR A 516 1.14 -11.95 -24.83
C THR A 516 -0.30 -12.15 -24.35
N GLN A 517 -0.64 -11.59 -23.18
CA GLN A 517 -1.98 -11.58 -22.56
C GLN A 517 -2.50 -12.95 -22.07
N ASP A 518 -1.78 -14.03 -22.32
CA ASP A 518 -1.90 -15.29 -21.59
C ASP A 518 -1.66 -15.04 -20.10
N SER A 519 -2.64 -15.42 -19.27
CA SER A 519 -2.66 -15.16 -17.84
C SER A 519 -3.29 -16.35 -17.12
N GLU A 520 -2.57 -16.93 -16.17
CA GLU A 520 -3.06 -18.03 -15.35
C GLU A 520 -3.11 -17.66 -13.86
N PRO A 521 -4.13 -18.11 -13.09
CA PRO A 521 -4.30 -17.71 -11.69
C PRO A 521 -3.14 -18.05 -10.75
N TYR A 522 -2.22 -18.92 -11.19
CA TYR A 522 -1.04 -19.35 -10.45
C TYR A 522 0.24 -18.54 -10.75
N ILE A 523 0.23 -17.65 -11.73
CA ILE A 523 1.33 -16.73 -12.05
C ILE A 523 1.02 -15.36 -11.40
N PRO A 524 1.97 -14.72 -10.70
CA PRO A 524 1.72 -13.44 -10.05
C PRO A 524 1.60 -12.29 -11.07
N PHE A 525 0.59 -11.44 -10.88
CA PHE A 525 0.28 -10.29 -11.72
C PHE A 525 0.45 -8.98 -10.95
N GLY A 526 0.96 -7.93 -11.59
CA GLY A 526 1.00 -6.57 -11.06
C GLY A 526 2.31 -5.84 -11.38
N GLY A 527 2.25 -4.52 -11.52
CA GLY A 527 3.34 -3.75 -12.10
C GLY A 527 4.50 -3.38 -11.17
N VAL A 528 5.45 -2.65 -11.76
CA VAL A 528 6.47 -1.83 -11.10
C VAL A 528 6.29 -0.37 -11.53
N LYS A 529 7.18 0.54 -11.06
CA LYS A 529 7.08 1.99 -11.33
C LYS A 529 5.70 2.55 -10.95
N GLN A 530 5.02 3.28 -11.85
CA GLN A 530 3.66 3.81 -11.62
C GLN A 530 2.54 2.86 -12.08
N SER A 531 2.84 1.60 -12.42
CA SER A 531 1.82 0.58 -12.70
C SER A 531 1.39 -0.22 -11.47
N GLY A 532 1.89 0.11 -10.27
CA GLY A 532 1.30 -0.40 -9.04
C GLY A 532 2.27 -0.69 -7.89
N ILE A 533 1.69 -1.24 -6.82
CA ILE A 533 2.36 -1.69 -5.59
C ILE A 533 1.71 -3.01 -5.17
N GLY A 534 2.51 -4.06 -5.01
CA GLY A 534 2.07 -5.40 -4.65
C GLY A 534 1.79 -6.30 -5.86
N ARG A 535 1.17 -7.47 -5.61
CA ARG A 535 0.78 -8.44 -6.64
C ARG A 535 -0.62 -8.97 -6.33
N GLU A 536 -1.32 -9.33 -7.39
CA GLU A 536 -2.50 -10.20 -7.40
C GLU A 536 -2.10 -11.54 -8.05
N LEU A 537 -2.99 -12.54 -8.02
CA LEU A 537 -2.71 -13.91 -8.50
C LEU A 537 -1.49 -14.61 -7.84
N GLY A 538 -1.35 -15.90 -8.10
CA GLY A 538 -0.28 -16.74 -7.56
C GLY A 538 -0.25 -16.86 -6.03
N GLU A 539 0.85 -17.40 -5.50
CA GLU A 539 1.12 -17.37 -4.06
C GLU A 539 1.38 -15.94 -3.56
N ALA A 540 1.99 -15.08 -4.39
CA ALA A 540 2.30 -13.69 -4.04
C ALA A 540 1.06 -12.87 -3.69
N GLY A 541 -0.09 -13.15 -4.32
CA GLY A 541 -1.38 -12.53 -3.97
C GLY A 541 -1.82 -12.81 -2.53
N LEU A 542 -1.43 -13.94 -1.92
CA LEU A 542 -1.77 -14.27 -0.52
C LEU A 542 -1.01 -13.41 0.50
N GLU A 543 0.20 -12.94 0.15
CA GLU A 543 0.99 -12.03 0.99
C GLU A 543 0.23 -10.74 1.24
N ALA A 544 -0.41 -10.21 0.20
CA ALA A 544 -1.18 -8.98 0.27
C ALA A 544 -2.38 -9.05 1.22
N TYR A 545 -2.83 -10.24 1.64
CA TYR A 545 -4.04 -10.48 2.43
C TYR A 545 -3.81 -11.16 3.78
N SER A 546 -2.55 -11.26 4.24
CA SER A 546 -2.25 -11.79 5.58
C SER A 546 -1.09 -11.05 6.27
N ASN A 547 -1.11 -11.04 7.61
CA ASN A 547 -0.04 -10.50 8.45
C ASN A 547 0.75 -11.64 9.11
N THR A 548 2.07 -11.46 9.21
CA THR A 548 2.97 -12.38 9.91
C THR A 548 3.07 -12.00 11.38
N LYS A 549 2.55 -12.84 12.28
CA LYS A 549 2.66 -12.67 13.73
C LYS A 549 3.72 -13.61 14.30
N SER A 550 4.81 -13.05 14.82
CA SER A 550 5.82 -13.81 15.59
C SER A 550 5.32 -14.12 17.00
N ILE A 551 5.43 -15.40 17.38
CA ILE A 551 5.19 -15.89 18.74
C ILE A 551 6.54 -16.31 19.34
N HIS A 552 6.75 -15.96 20.61
CA HIS A 552 7.94 -16.29 21.36
C HIS A 552 7.56 -16.98 22.67
N VAL A 553 7.99 -18.23 22.81
CA VAL A 553 7.79 -19.03 24.03
C VAL A 553 9.13 -19.15 24.74
N ASN A 554 9.19 -18.63 25.96
CA ASN A 554 10.32 -18.83 26.85
C ASN A 554 10.25 -20.25 27.44
N LEU A 555 11.27 -21.08 27.18
CA LEU A 555 11.34 -22.47 27.64
C LEU A 555 12.28 -22.68 28.83
N GLY A 556 12.96 -21.64 29.32
CA GLY A 556 13.90 -21.79 30.44
C GLY A 556 14.78 -20.57 30.75
N SER A 557 14.70 -19.49 29.97
CA SER A 557 15.42 -18.25 30.25
C SER A 557 14.89 -17.62 31.53
N ARG A 558 15.71 -17.57 32.58
CA ARG A 558 15.39 -16.88 33.83
C ARG A 558 16.09 -15.54 33.82
N LEU A 559 15.38 -14.47 34.19
CA LEU A 559 16.05 -13.23 34.56
C LEU A 559 16.97 -13.55 35.76
N ALA A 560 18.17 -13.00 35.76
CA ALA A 560 18.97 -12.99 36.99
C ALA A 560 18.12 -12.34 38.10
N PRO A 561 18.22 -12.81 39.37
CA PRO A 561 17.67 -12.05 40.47
C PRO A 561 18.19 -10.63 40.34
N THR A 562 17.30 -9.63 40.34
CA THR A 562 17.71 -8.26 40.64
C THR A 562 18.62 -8.36 41.87
N PRO A 563 19.85 -7.83 41.86
CA PRO A 563 20.69 -7.88 43.04
C PRO A 563 19.84 -7.35 44.18
N ALA A 564 19.58 -8.20 45.19
CA ALA A 564 18.89 -7.74 46.37
C ALA A 564 19.67 -6.53 46.82
N THR A 565 19.03 -5.35 46.86
CA THR A 565 19.67 -4.10 47.25
C THR A 565 20.35 -4.39 48.57
N ALA A 566 21.68 -4.49 48.55
CA ALA A 566 22.45 -4.95 49.69
C ALA A 566 22.02 -4.04 50.84
N ALA A 567 21.34 -4.63 51.84
CA ALA A 567 20.54 -3.87 52.79
C ALA A 567 21.41 -2.75 53.32
N VAL A 568 21.09 -1.51 52.95
CA VAL A 568 22.00 -0.38 53.18
C VAL A 568 22.18 -0.31 54.68
N ASN A 569 23.38 -0.66 55.13
CA ASN A 569 23.67 -0.84 56.53
C ASN A 569 23.35 0.51 57.19
N PRO A 570 22.37 0.62 58.11
CA PRO A 570 21.80 1.93 58.46
C PRO A 570 22.79 2.86 59.20
N THR A 571 23.99 2.35 59.52
CA THR A 571 25.14 3.09 60.03
C THR A 571 25.98 3.78 58.95
N THR A 572 25.94 3.33 57.70
CA THR A 572 26.40 4.12 56.55
C THR A 572 25.30 5.08 56.12
N LYS A 573 25.48 6.37 56.45
CA LYS A 573 24.65 7.46 55.90
C LYS A 573 24.82 7.51 54.37
N SER A 574 24.00 6.78 53.63
CA SER A 574 23.74 7.10 52.23
C SER A 574 23.04 8.45 52.20
N VAL A 575 23.80 9.50 51.91
CA VAL A 575 23.22 10.77 51.51
C VAL A 575 22.51 10.51 50.18
N LEU A 576 21.19 10.30 50.25
CA LEU A 576 20.34 10.38 49.08
C LEU A 576 20.53 11.78 48.50
N GLY A 577 21.20 11.84 47.35
CA GLY A 577 21.33 13.07 46.59
C GLY A 577 19.95 13.64 46.26
N PRO A 578 19.83 14.97 46.05
CA PRO A 578 18.54 15.63 45.90
C PRO A 578 17.67 14.96 44.82
N ALA A 579 16.49 14.51 45.23
CA ALA A 579 15.53 13.88 44.34
C ALA A 579 15.13 14.89 43.23
N THR A 580 15.47 14.55 41.99
CA THR A 580 15.31 15.46 40.85
C THR A 580 13.93 15.32 40.24
N LEU A 581 13.02 16.23 40.59
CA LEU A 581 11.71 16.34 39.94
C LEU A 581 11.85 17.21 38.67
N TYR A 582 11.59 16.63 37.50
CA TYR A 582 11.76 17.29 36.21
C TYR A 582 10.44 17.91 35.73
N ILE A 583 10.31 19.24 35.83
CA ILE A 583 9.16 19.98 35.30
C ILE A 583 9.66 21.11 34.38
N SER A 584 9.20 21.11 33.13
CA SER A 584 9.34 22.21 32.15
C SER A 584 10.74 22.84 32.03
N GLY A 585 11.80 22.03 32.04
CA GLY A 585 13.14 22.46 31.65
C GLY A 585 13.90 23.31 32.67
N ARG A 586 13.55 23.26 33.95
CA ARG A 586 14.39 23.80 35.04
C ARG A 586 14.49 22.82 36.20
N PHE A 587 15.72 22.62 36.68
CA PHE A 587 15.99 21.95 37.95
C PHE A 587 15.75 22.90 39.12
N VAL A 588 15.03 22.46 40.15
CA VAL A 588 14.89 23.16 41.42
C VAL A 588 15.63 22.36 42.48
N TYR A 589 16.70 22.92 43.02
CA TYR A 589 17.49 22.31 44.09
C TYR A 589 17.12 22.93 45.44
N SER A 590 16.81 22.10 46.44
CA SER A 590 17.01 22.51 47.84
C SER A 590 18.46 22.22 48.22
N THR A 591 19.13 23.20 48.81
CA THR A 591 20.48 23.03 49.38
C THR A 591 20.46 22.89 50.91
N ASP A 592 19.26 22.90 51.52
CA ASP A 592 19.07 22.70 52.95
C ASP A 592 18.56 21.27 53.23
N PRO A 593 19.32 20.43 53.95
CA PRO A 593 18.94 19.05 54.28
C PRO A 593 17.88 18.95 55.40
N GLN A 594 17.41 20.05 56.00
CA GLN A 594 16.33 20.05 57.01
C GLN A 594 15.05 20.77 56.58
N ALA A 595 14.99 21.32 55.37
CA ALA A 595 13.75 21.93 54.86
C ALA A 595 12.67 20.84 54.62
N PRO A 596 11.43 21.00 55.14
CA PRO A 596 10.34 20.07 54.85
C PRO A 596 9.97 20.09 53.36
N PRO A 597 9.51 18.96 52.78
CA PRO A 597 9.19 18.87 51.36
C PRO A 597 8.08 19.85 50.98
N LEU A 598 8.36 20.68 49.98
CA LEU A 598 7.54 21.87 49.69
C LEU A 598 6.21 21.59 48.97
N TYR A 599 5.97 20.35 48.51
CA TYR A 599 4.74 19.96 47.82
C TYR A 599 4.36 18.49 48.07
N GLU A 600 3.08 18.24 48.33
CA GLU A 600 2.45 16.93 48.36
C GLU A 600 1.62 16.75 47.07
N PHE A 601 1.82 15.64 46.34
CA PHE A 601 1.12 15.37 45.08
C PHE A 601 0.36 14.04 45.15
N SER A 602 -0.94 14.11 45.43
CA SER A 602 -1.86 12.98 45.32
C SER A 602 -2.01 12.55 43.85
N HIS A 603 -1.59 11.34 43.51
CA HIS A 603 -1.76 10.80 42.16
C HIS A 603 -3.18 10.25 41.95
N SER A 604 -3.99 10.97 41.20
CA SER A 604 -5.26 10.49 40.66
C SER A 604 -5.60 11.16 39.32
N ILE A 605 -4.92 10.71 38.25
CA ILE A 605 -5.35 11.02 36.87
C ILE A 605 -6.23 9.87 36.38
N GLY A 606 -7.54 10.03 36.56
CA GLY A 606 -8.52 9.28 35.79
C GLY A 606 -8.65 9.90 34.39
N TYR A 607 -8.65 9.06 33.35
CA TYR A 607 -8.95 9.52 32.00
C TYR A 607 -10.46 9.67 31.82
N LEU A 608 -10.95 10.91 31.78
CA LEU A 608 -12.25 11.23 31.21
C LEU A 608 -12.05 11.73 29.78
N HIS A 609 -12.42 10.85 28.83
CA HIS A 609 -12.73 11.27 27.47
C HIS A 609 -14.09 11.98 27.49
N ASP A 610 -14.21 13.12 26.83
CA ASP A 610 -15.52 13.60 26.40
C ASP A 610 -15.46 14.14 24.96
N HIS A 611 -16.60 14.01 24.28
CA HIS A 611 -16.79 14.36 22.89
C HIS A 611 -17.20 15.84 22.77
N ASP A 612 -16.23 16.74 22.58
CA ASP A 612 -16.40 17.84 21.61
C ASP A 612 -15.09 18.61 21.35
N ARG A 613 -14.87 19.00 20.08
CA ARG A 613 -13.60 19.60 19.61
C ARG A 613 -13.48 21.10 19.96
N SER A 614 -13.48 21.45 21.25
CA SER A 614 -13.16 22.82 21.68
C SER A 614 -12.27 22.86 22.92
N VAL A 615 -11.06 23.43 22.77
CA VAL A 615 -10.20 23.78 23.90
C VAL A 615 -10.53 25.21 24.31
N LYS A 616 -11.45 25.38 25.27
CA LYS A 616 -11.55 26.60 26.05
C LYS A 616 -10.45 26.62 27.11
N VAL A 617 -9.53 27.59 27.01
CA VAL A 617 -8.65 27.94 28.13
C VAL A 617 -9.35 29.01 28.96
N GLU A 618 -10.08 28.59 30.00
CA GLU A 618 -10.48 29.52 31.06
C GLU A 618 -9.35 29.70 32.09
N ARG A 619 -9.23 30.93 32.57
CA ARG A 619 -8.06 31.49 33.25
C ARG A 619 -8.19 31.30 34.76
N VAL A 620 -7.23 30.62 35.38
CA VAL A 620 -7.11 30.56 36.84
C VAL A 620 -6.02 31.53 37.29
N ASP A 621 -6.43 32.73 37.71
CA ASP A 621 -5.59 33.65 38.48
C ASP A 621 -5.71 33.31 39.97
N SER A 622 -4.61 32.92 40.63
CA SER A 622 -4.25 33.23 42.04
C SER A 622 -3.28 32.21 42.64
N VAL A 623 -2.56 32.65 43.69
CA VAL A 623 -1.42 31.96 44.32
C VAL A 623 -1.69 31.80 45.82
N ILE A 624 -1.41 30.62 46.39
CA ILE A 624 -1.34 30.44 47.85
C ILE A 624 0.04 30.84 48.35
N LYS A 625 0.07 31.62 49.45
CA LYS A 625 1.27 32.24 50.04
C LYS A 625 2.25 31.20 50.58
N THR A 626 3.55 31.45 50.41
CA THR A 626 4.63 30.83 51.22
C THR A 626 5.03 31.73 52.38
N SER A 627 5.55 31.13 53.45
CA SER A 627 5.75 31.75 54.78
C SER A 627 7.07 32.51 54.97
N ALA A 628 7.73 32.95 53.89
CA ALA A 628 8.94 33.77 53.95
C ALA A 628 8.84 34.92 52.93
N GLY A 629 8.62 36.14 53.40
CA GLY A 629 8.38 37.29 52.54
C GLY A 629 9.66 37.93 52.00
N LEU A 630 9.83 37.94 50.67
CA LEU A 630 10.64 38.87 49.87
C LEU A 630 10.04 38.91 48.42
N PRO A 631 10.31 39.94 47.58
CA PRO A 631 9.28 40.48 46.68
C PRO A 631 9.17 39.86 45.28
N GLN A 632 8.00 40.05 44.67
CA GLN A 632 7.71 39.75 43.27
C GLN A 632 8.51 40.61 42.29
N ALA A 633 8.92 40.02 41.16
CA ALA A 633 9.25 40.74 39.92
C ALA A 633 8.62 40.01 38.73
N ALA A 634 7.74 40.69 38.01
CA ALA A 634 6.93 40.10 36.94
C ALA A 634 7.69 39.98 35.61
N LEU A 635 7.44 38.89 34.86
CA LEU A 635 7.84 38.76 33.46
C LEU A 635 6.63 39.00 32.54
N LYS A 636 6.71 40.07 31.74
CA LYS A 636 5.77 40.43 30.66
C LYS A 636 6.37 40.08 29.29
N ASN A 637 5.49 40.06 28.28
CA ASN A 637 5.74 39.86 26.83
C ASN A 637 5.91 38.37 26.47
N ARG A 638 4.95 37.65 25.84
CA ARG A 638 4.19 37.88 24.58
C ARG A 638 5.06 38.22 23.38
N HIS A 639 5.08 37.32 22.37
CA HIS A 639 4.70 37.61 20.98
C HIS A 639 4.24 36.30 20.30
N LEU A 640 3.18 36.39 19.47
CA LEU A 640 2.66 35.28 18.65
C LEU A 640 3.33 35.28 17.26
N PHE A 641 3.25 34.15 16.56
CA PHE A 641 3.26 34.14 15.09
C PHE A 641 2.07 33.33 14.55
N ASP A 642 1.35 33.98 13.63
CA ASP A 642 0.23 33.45 12.83
C ASP A 642 0.76 33.04 11.45
N LEU A 643 0.16 32.03 10.81
CA LEU A 643 0.62 31.44 9.55
C LEU A 643 -0.38 31.69 8.44
N LYS A 644 -0.01 32.52 7.45
CA LYS A 644 -0.79 32.70 6.21
C LYS A 644 0.07 32.69 4.93
N HIS A 645 0.08 31.51 4.31
CA HIS A 645 0.04 31.28 2.86
C HIS A 645 1.29 31.59 1.97
N PRO A 646 1.38 30.96 0.77
CA PRO A 646 2.65 30.40 0.30
C PRO A 646 3.18 30.96 -1.03
N THR A 647 4.43 30.61 -1.36
CA THR A 647 4.93 30.46 -2.75
C THR A 647 5.94 29.32 -2.81
N ALA A 648 6.09 28.71 -3.99
CA ALA A 648 7.00 27.58 -4.23
C ALA A 648 8.21 28.02 -5.07
N ALA A 649 9.41 27.62 -4.65
CA ALA A 649 10.61 27.41 -5.48
C ALA A 649 11.76 26.85 -4.61
N GLU A 650 12.71 26.15 -5.25
CA GLU A 650 14.09 25.89 -4.77
C GLU A 650 14.32 24.98 -3.53
N PHE A 651 14.46 23.68 -3.79
CA PHE A 651 15.63 22.92 -3.33
C PHE A 651 16.69 22.98 -4.45
N PRO A 652 18.03 22.88 -4.20
CA PRO A 652 18.66 22.20 -3.07
C PRO A 652 19.83 22.94 -2.38
N THR A 653 20.16 22.56 -1.13
CA THR A 653 21.54 22.30 -0.61
C THR A 653 21.53 22.02 0.90
N PHE A 654 22.23 20.97 1.35
CA PHE A 654 22.16 20.46 2.74
C PHE A 654 23.18 20.96 3.81
N PRO A 655 24.18 21.83 3.56
CA PRO A 655 25.21 22.10 4.59
C PRO A 655 24.81 23.11 5.68
N TYR A 656 23.81 23.98 5.45
CA TYR A 656 23.58 25.14 6.32
C TYR A 656 22.89 24.82 7.66
N HIS A 657 22.14 23.73 7.74
CA HIS A 657 21.41 23.36 8.97
C HIS A 657 22.29 22.75 10.06
N ALA A 658 23.38 22.07 9.69
CA ALA A 658 24.30 21.46 10.64
C ALA A 658 24.98 22.52 11.53
N GLU A 659 25.54 23.59 10.95
CA GLU A 659 26.23 24.65 11.71
C GLU A 659 25.30 25.36 12.71
N VAL A 660 24.03 25.58 12.33
CA VAL A 660 23.02 26.20 13.21
C VAL A 660 22.59 25.24 14.33
N ALA A 661 22.45 23.94 14.04
CA ALA A 661 22.13 22.92 15.04
C ALA A 661 23.27 22.75 16.05
N THR A 662 24.52 22.63 15.58
CA THR A 662 25.72 22.52 16.44
C THR A 662 25.90 23.78 17.30
N ARG A 663 25.71 24.99 16.76
CA ARG A 663 25.71 26.23 17.57
C ARG A 663 24.64 26.23 18.65
N ARG A 664 23.41 25.81 18.33
CA ARG A 664 22.31 25.76 19.30
C ARG A 664 22.54 24.72 20.40
N ALA A 665 23.06 23.55 20.04
CA ALA A 665 23.46 22.53 21.02
C ALA A 665 24.52 23.08 21.98
N LEU A 666 25.65 23.59 21.47
CA LEU A 666 26.77 24.07 22.29
C LEU A 666 26.39 25.26 23.19
N CYS A 667 25.58 26.20 22.71
CA CYS A 667 25.08 27.31 23.53
C CYS A 667 24.15 26.83 24.66
N SER A 668 23.43 25.72 24.48
CA SER A 668 22.54 25.15 25.50
C SER A 668 23.31 24.51 26.68
N PHE A 669 24.60 24.20 26.49
CA PHE A 669 25.50 23.66 27.51
C PHE A 669 26.51 24.69 28.05
N GLY A 670 26.36 25.98 27.70
CA GLY A 670 27.22 27.07 28.22
C GLY A 670 28.59 27.22 27.55
N VAL A 671 28.88 26.47 26.49
CA VAL A 671 30.18 26.51 25.80
C VAL A 671 30.25 27.70 24.84
N SER A 672 31.19 28.62 25.07
CA SER A 672 31.41 29.80 24.22
C SER A 672 32.60 29.60 23.28
N TYR A 673 32.38 29.71 21.97
CA TYR A 673 33.42 29.51 20.94
C TYR A 673 34.04 30.84 20.48
N PHE A 674 35.32 31.08 20.80
CA PHE A 674 36.08 32.22 20.29
C PHE A 674 37.13 31.78 19.25
N ARG A 675 37.27 32.58 18.18
CA ARG A 675 38.19 32.32 17.06
C ARG A 675 39.42 33.22 17.19
N SER A 676 40.59 32.64 17.49
CA SER A 676 41.87 33.37 17.50
C SER A 676 42.48 33.47 16.10
N GLY A 677 43.14 34.60 15.79
CA GLY A 677 43.51 35.08 14.43
C GLY A 677 44.36 34.14 13.54
N SER A 678 44.69 34.45 12.29
CA SER A 678 44.66 35.68 11.46
C SER A 678 44.96 35.28 9.99
N ILE A 679 44.71 36.02 8.90
CA ILE A 679 43.96 37.26 8.53
C ILE A 679 43.62 37.08 7.03
N LEU A 680 42.47 37.57 6.51
CA LEU A 680 42.32 37.88 5.07
C LEU A 680 41.24 38.95 4.80
N ARG A 681 41.42 39.72 3.72
CA ARG A 681 40.80 41.05 3.49
C ARG A 681 39.39 41.02 2.90
N GLN A 682 38.70 42.15 3.09
CA GLN A 682 37.38 42.51 2.58
C GLN A 682 37.13 42.21 1.08
N LYS A 683 35.91 41.75 0.78
CA LYS A 683 35.13 42.27 -0.35
C LYS A 683 33.62 42.32 0.00
N LYS A 684 33.11 43.55 0.07
CA LYS A 684 31.70 44.03 0.03
C LYS A 684 30.53 43.08 0.37
N GLY A 685 29.73 43.49 1.37
CA GLY A 685 28.30 43.12 1.47
C GLY A 685 27.83 42.81 2.89
N PHE A 686 26.91 43.63 3.41
CA PHE A 686 26.24 43.60 4.73
C PHE A 686 26.93 44.31 5.91
N ARG A 687 26.29 45.39 6.37
CA ARG A 687 26.53 46.05 7.66
C ARG A 687 25.54 45.53 8.70
N PHE A 688 25.99 45.39 9.94
CA PHE A 688 25.16 45.70 11.11
C PHE A 688 25.87 46.82 11.88
N ASP A 689 25.18 47.94 12.04
CA ASP A 689 25.74 49.17 12.60
C ASP A 689 25.73 49.18 14.15
N ARG A 690 26.43 50.17 14.70
CA ARG A 690 26.99 50.20 16.06
C ARG A 690 25.97 50.42 17.18
N ALA A 691 26.31 49.98 18.38
CA ALA A 691 25.51 50.11 19.61
C ALA A 691 25.05 51.55 19.93
N VAL A 692 23.81 51.67 20.42
CA VAL A 692 23.32 52.85 21.14
C VAL A 692 23.79 52.79 22.59
N LYS A 693 24.30 53.90 23.12
CA LYS A 693 24.83 54.05 24.49
C LYS A 693 23.72 53.93 25.55
N GLY A 694 24.08 53.39 26.72
CA GLY A 694 23.42 53.77 27.98
C GLY A 694 22.81 52.64 28.82
N THR A 695 23.62 51.71 29.32
CA THR A 695 23.52 51.14 30.69
C THR A 695 24.65 50.13 30.91
N GLU A 696 25.43 50.29 31.97
CA GLU A 696 26.41 49.29 32.36
C GLU A 696 25.71 48.10 33.04
N ARG A 697 25.88 46.89 32.49
CA ARG A 697 25.75 45.65 33.26
C ARG A 697 26.89 44.71 32.88
N LYS A 698 27.85 44.56 33.80
CA LYS A 698 28.74 43.40 33.81
C LYS A 698 27.89 42.15 33.98
N LEU A 699 27.99 41.22 33.03
CA LEU A 699 27.55 39.83 33.24
C LEU A 699 28.73 39.05 33.80
N GLU A 700 28.67 38.68 35.07
CA GLU A 700 29.58 37.67 35.61
C GLU A 700 29.10 36.27 35.16
N PRO A 701 29.95 35.44 34.54
CA PRO A 701 29.57 34.09 34.12
C PRO A 701 29.60 33.12 35.29
N ARG A 702 28.41 32.69 35.76
CA ARG A 702 28.26 31.55 36.69
C ARG A 702 27.92 30.25 35.94
N GLY A 703 28.79 29.87 35.01
CA GLY A 703 28.71 28.61 34.26
C GLY A 703 30.13 28.12 33.94
N VAL A 704 30.33 26.81 33.87
CA VAL A 704 31.66 26.23 33.62
C VAL A 704 32.07 26.51 32.17
N LEU A 705 33.03 27.40 32.00
CA LEU A 705 33.66 27.70 30.71
C LEU A 705 34.80 26.73 30.47
N PHE A 706 34.79 26.08 29.29
CA PHE A 706 35.90 25.28 28.79
C PHE A 706 36.57 26.01 27.64
N GLU A 707 37.90 26.12 27.69
CA GLU A 707 38.69 26.69 26.60
C GLU A 707 39.38 25.56 25.82
N ALA A 708 39.22 25.59 24.50
CA ALA A 708 39.83 24.63 23.58
C ALA A 708 40.89 25.34 22.73
N SER A 709 42.15 24.95 22.89
CA SER A 709 43.29 25.58 22.22
C SER A 709 43.99 24.60 21.27
N SER A 710 44.43 25.09 20.11
CA SER A 710 45.22 24.30 19.15
C SER A 710 46.71 24.54 19.36
N SER A 711 47.44 23.50 19.75
CA SER A 711 48.91 23.54 19.80
C SER A 711 49.49 23.41 18.39
N ARG A 712 50.49 24.22 18.05
CA ARG A 712 51.13 24.25 16.71
C ARG A 712 52.43 23.43 16.59
N SER A 713 52.77 22.61 17.58
CA SER A 713 53.90 21.67 17.51
C SER A 713 53.48 20.33 16.85
N LYS A 714 54.39 19.72 16.08
CA LYS A 714 54.16 18.51 15.27
C LYS A 714 53.53 17.35 16.08
N GLY A 715 52.45 16.75 15.56
CA GLY A 715 51.64 15.70 16.22
C GLY A 715 50.42 16.31 16.93
N VAL A 716 49.44 16.77 16.16
CA VAL A 716 48.49 17.80 16.61
C VAL A 716 47.17 17.22 17.10
N GLY A 717 46.90 17.38 18.40
CA GLY A 717 45.57 17.21 19.01
C GLY A 717 45.10 18.48 19.72
N TYR A 718 43.79 18.56 19.98
CA TYR A 718 43.16 19.60 20.81
C TYR A 718 43.34 19.32 22.31
N GLU A 719 43.49 20.37 23.10
CA GLU A 719 43.43 20.29 24.57
C GLU A 719 42.18 21.01 25.09
N TRP A 720 41.49 20.39 26.05
CA TRP A 720 40.40 20.99 26.81
C TRP A 720 40.88 21.30 28.22
N ARG A 721 40.63 22.53 28.66
CA ARG A 721 41.02 23.01 29.99
C ARG A 721 39.81 23.52 30.76
N ASP A 722 39.84 23.35 32.09
CA ASP A 722 38.84 23.93 33.00
C ASP A 722 39.01 25.45 33.13
N ALA A 723 38.09 26.09 33.88
CA ALA A 723 38.11 27.53 34.12
C ALA A 723 39.31 28.02 34.95
N GLN A 724 40.14 27.10 35.48
CA GLN A 724 41.38 27.37 36.20
C GLN A 724 42.63 27.08 35.33
N GLY A 725 42.43 26.64 34.08
CA GLY A 725 43.49 26.33 33.12
C GLY A 725 44.07 24.92 33.22
N ASN A 726 43.55 24.06 34.09
CA ASN A 726 44.04 22.67 34.24
C ASN A 726 43.61 21.82 33.05
N LEU A 727 44.48 20.92 32.60
CA LEU A 727 44.16 20.00 31.50
C LEU A 727 43.17 18.92 31.96
N ILE A 728 41.94 18.96 31.45
CA ILE A 728 40.89 17.98 31.75
C ILE A 728 40.82 16.84 30.74
N ALA A 729 41.15 17.12 29.47
CA ALA A 729 41.30 16.12 28.42
C ALA A 729 42.20 16.63 27.29
N ARG A 730 42.76 15.70 26.51
CA ARG A 730 43.46 16.00 25.26
C ARG A 730 43.25 14.94 24.21
N GLU A 731 43.26 15.36 22.96
CA GLU A 731 43.32 14.50 21.79
C GLU A 731 44.79 14.09 21.57
N VAL A 732 45.02 12.81 21.26
CA VAL A 732 46.34 12.25 20.97
C VAL A 732 46.24 11.48 19.67
N GLU A 733 47.07 11.86 18.71
CA GLU A 733 47.28 11.14 17.46
C GLU A 733 48.38 10.08 17.69
N ASP A 734 48.09 8.81 17.44
CA ASP A 734 49.08 7.73 17.49
C ASP A 734 49.70 7.54 16.09
N GLU A 735 50.98 7.17 16.03
CA GLU A 735 51.76 7.02 14.78
C GLU A 735 51.17 5.95 13.82
N ARG A 736 50.23 5.14 14.31
CA ARG A 736 49.53 4.07 13.57
C ARG A 736 48.04 4.37 13.38
N THR A 737 47.74 5.48 12.70
CA THR A 737 46.42 5.78 12.10
C THR A 737 45.21 5.74 13.06
N SER A 738 45.36 6.17 14.31
CA SER A 738 44.22 6.32 15.24
C SER A 738 44.21 7.69 15.94
N MET A 739 43.02 8.11 16.37
CA MET A 739 42.81 9.32 17.19
C MET A 739 42.20 8.92 18.53
N SER A 740 42.81 9.36 19.63
CA SER A 740 42.35 9.03 20.97
C SER A 740 42.01 10.26 21.79
N LEU A 741 40.90 10.22 22.54
CA LEU A 741 40.60 11.21 23.57
C LEU A 741 41.05 10.67 24.93
N VAL A 742 42.07 11.31 25.50
CA VAL A 742 42.63 10.98 26.81
C VAL A 742 42.07 11.96 27.83
N ILE A 743 41.23 11.46 28.74
CA ILE A 743 40.64 12.26 29.82
C ILE A 743 41.61 12.21 31.00
N THR A 744 42.13 13.37 31.40
CA THR A 744 43.25 13.52 32.35
C THR A 744 42.81 13.91 33.76
N ALA A 745 41.59 14.42 33.94
CA ALA A 745 41.00 14.76 35.23
C ALA A 745 39.85 13.80 35.62
N GLU A 746 39.62 13.63 36.92
CA GLU A 746 38.38 13.02 37.41
C GLU A 746 37.21 13.99 37.21
N MET A 747 36.11 13.48 36.65
CA MET A 747 34.93 14.26 36.30
C MET A 747 33.67 13.40 36.39
N SER A 748 32.53 14.05 36.64
CA SER A 748 31.22 13.40 36.67
C SER A 748 30.91 12.72 35.32
N VAL A 749 29.99 11.77 35.34
CA VAL A 749 29.62 11.01 34.12
C VAL A 749 29.02 11.95 33.08
N GLU A 750 28.19 12.89 33.52
CA GLU A 750 27.51 13.88 32.67
C GLU A 750 28.52 14.80 31.97
N LEU A 751 29.58 15.23 32.68
CA LEU A 751 30.61 16.08 32.08
C LEU A 751 31.49 15.30 31.09
N ARG A 752 31.77 14.03 31.41
CA ARG A 752 32.52 13.10 30.56
C ARG A 752 31.78 12.84 29.24
N ASP A 753 30.49 12.58 29.31
CA ASP A 753 29.65 12.28 28.16
C ASP A 753 29.47 13.53 27.28
N ALA A 754 29.30 14.72 27.89
CA ALA A 754 29.26 15.99 27.17
C ALA A 754 30.59 16.27 26.42
N LEU A 755 31.73 16.01 27.05
CA LEU A 755 33.06 16.19 26.45
C LEU A 755 33.33 15.19 25.31
N VAL A 756 32.92 13.93 25.47
CA VAL A 756 32.98 12.91 24.40
C VAL A 756 32.06 13.28 23.24
N ALA A 757 30.83 13.72 23.50
CA ALA A 757 29.90 14.14 22.45
C ALA A 757 30.42 15.36 21.66
N ALA A 758 31.02 16.35 22.34
CA ALA A 758 31.64 17.50 21.70
C ALA A 758 32.84 17.08 20.81
N TRP A 759 33.63 16.10 21.24
CA TRP A 759 34.74 15.56 20.45
C TRP A 759 34.29 14.83 19.18
N ILE A 760 33.27 13.95 19.30
CA ILE A 760 32.69 13.23 18.15
C ILE A 760 32.13 14.22 17.11
N LEU A 761 31.37 15.23 17.55
CA LEU A 761 30.83 16.27 16.66
C LEU A 761 31.92 17.06 15.94
N ARG A 762 33.08 17.30 16.59
CA ARG A 762 34.24 17.93 15.95
C ARG A 762 34.88 17.02 14.90
N ILE A 763 35.03 15.73 15.16
CA ILE A 763 35.60 14.78 14.17
C ILE A 763 34.69 14.69 12.94
N TRP A 764 33.36 14.60 13.15
CA TRP A 764 32.39 14.62 12.07
C TRP A 764 32.45 15.90 11.23
N TYR A 765 32.65 17.07 11.87
CA TYR A 765 32.84 18.34 11.16
C TYR A 765 34.11 18.36 10.28
N GLU A 766 35.23 17.77 10.71
CA GLU A 766 36.45 17.70 9.90
C GLU A 766 36.32 16.70 8.74
N LEU A 767 35.68 15.54 8.97
CA LEU A 767 35.31 14.58 7.94
C LEU A 767 34.43 15.24 6.86
N SER A 768 33.44 16.04 7.27
CA SER A 768 32.53 16.75 6.37
C SER A 768 33.22 17.78 5.45
N LYS A 769 34.47 18.15 5.76
CA LYS A 769 35.30 19.05 4.94
C LYS A 769 36.20 18.34 3.94
N GLY A 770 36.09 17.01 3.80
CA GLY A 770 36.90 16.24 2.85
C GLY A 770 38.38 16.17 3.23
N ASN A 771 38.70 16.32 4.52
CA ASN A 771 40.08 16.28 4.98
C ASN A 771 40.52 14.82 5.18
N ASN A 772 41.19 14.26 4.15
CA ASN A 772 41.49 12.81 4.01
C ASN A 772 42.35 12.18 5.13
N SER A 773 42.76 12.92 6.15
CA SER A 773 43.50 12.40 7.32
C SER A 773 42.64 11.56 8.28
N ALA A 774 41.32 11.52 8.11
CA ALA A 774 40.36 11.06 9.12
C ALA A 774 39.75 9.65 8.92
N THR A 775 40.30 8.81 8.04
CA THR A 775 39.97 7.37 7.99
C THR A 775 40.65 6.63 9.16
N ARG A 776 40.17 6.84 10.39
CA ARG A 776 40.86 6.41 11.62
C ARG A 776 39.89 5.90 12.69
N LEU A 777 40.28 4.83 13.37
CA LEU A 777 39.57 4.35 14.56
C LEU A 777 39.67 5.37 15.70
N MET A 778 38.55 5.62 16.39
CA MET A 778 38.53 6.48 17.57
C MET A 778 38.48 5.67 18.86
N LYS A 779 39.18 6.13 19.88
CA LYS A 779 39.26 5.47 21.19
C LYS A 779 39.15 6.48 22.33
N VAL A 780 38.28 6.22 23.31
CA VAL A 780 38.14 7.04 24.52
C VAL A 780 38.68 6.26 25.73
N GLY A 781 39.55 6.87 26.54
CA GLY A 781 40.17 6.20 27.70
C GLY A 781 40.31 7.10 28.93
N GLY A 782 40.06 6.50 30.10
CA GLY A 782 40.24 7.11 31.42
C GLY A 782 40.80 6.11 32.45
N ARG A 783 41.10 6.58 33.67
CA ARG A 783 41.76 5.79 34.74
C ARG A 783 40.94 4.62 35.32
N GLN A 784 39.66 4.51 34.97
CA GLN A 784 38.85 3.31 35.23
C GLN A 784 38.35 2.75 33.90
N GLN A 785 38.60 1.45 33.66
CA GLN A 785 38.54 0.85 32.33
C GLN A 785 37.10 0.57 31.86
N ASN A 786 36.57 1.46 31.03
CA ASN A 786 35.57 1.15 29.99
C ASN A 786 36.05 1.87 28.73
N LEU A 787 36.45 1.12 27.69
CA LEU A 787 36.94 1.67 26.43
C LEU A 787 35.80 1.72 25.42
N LEU A 788 35.43 2.92 24.97
CA LEU A 788 34.50 3.08 23.85
C LEU A 788 35.29 3.09 22.54
N TYR A 789 34.87 2.27 21.57
CA TYR A 789 35.44 2.22 20.23
C TYR A 789 34.41 2.73 19.22
N LEU A 790 34.85 3.61 18.33
CA LEU A 790 34.03 4.21 17.28
C LEU A 790 34.69 3.95 15.93
N TYR A 791 33.90 3.42 14.99
CA TYR A 791 34.31 3.18 13.61
C TYR A 791 33.50 4.06 12.67
N ALA A 792 34.17 4.74 11.74
CA ALA A 792 33.55 5.57 10.71
C ALA A 792 34.05 5.11 9.34
N GLY A 793 33.13 4.60 8.51
CA GLY A 793 33.43 4.13 7.16
C GLY A 793 33.25 5.25 6.13
N LEU A 794 34.19 5.38 5.19
CA LEU A 794 34.17 6.44 4.18
C LEU A 794 33.11 6.27 3.07
N ALA A 795 32.54 5.07 2.90
CA ALA A 795 31.61 4.80 1.79
C ALA A 795 30.21 5.40 2.02
N ASP A 796 29.64 5.22 3.23
CA ASP A 796 28.19 5.33 3.42
C ASP A 796 27.77 6.43 4.43
N SER A 797 28.70 7.30 4.84
CA SER A 797 28.47 8.32 5.89
C SER A 797 27.94 7.78 7.23
N SER A 798 28.19 6.50 7.51
CA SER A 798 27.70 5.80 8.70
C SER A 798 28.76 5.74 9.81
N ILE A 799 28.32 5.93 11.06
CA ILE A 799 29.15 5.80 12.26
C ILE A 799 28.58 4.67 13.13
N ALA A 800 29.40 3.67 13.43
CA ALA A 800 29.06 2.60 14.35
C ALA A 800 29.68 2.89 15.73
N ILE A 801 28.83 2.92 16.77
CA ILE A 801 29.24 3.05 18.17
C ILE A 801 29.25 1.66 18.79
N VAL A 802 30.42 1.14 19.18
CA VAL A 802 30.52 -0.14 19.87
C VAL A 802 31.12 0.03 21.25
N GLN A 803 30.31 -0.27 22.27
CA GLN A 803 30.72 -0.33 23.66
C GLN A 803 30.99 -1.79 24.03
N GLY A 804 32.23 -2.11 24.42
CA GLY A 804 32.62 -3.48 24.73
C GLY A 804 33.82 -3.55 25.67
N HIS A 805 33.93 -4.66 26.42
CA HIS A 805 35.12 -4.94 27.22
C HIS A 805 36.26 -5.47 26.33
N ARG A 806 37.49 -5.27 26.78
CA ARG A 806 38.73 -5.53 26.01
C ARG A 806 38.94 -7.02 25.65
N THR A 807 38.18 -7.93 26.26
CA THR A 807 38.28 -9.38 26.08
C THR A 807 37.49 -9.93 24.90
N ASP A 808 36.48 -9.20 24.41
CA ASP A 808 35.45 -9.79 23.55
C ASP A 808 35.72 -9.57 22.05
N TRP A 809 36.90 -9.02 21.73
CA TRP A 809 37.35 -8.74 20.36
C TRP A 809 38.48 -9.70 19.95
N GLN A 810 38.09 -10.92 19.53
CA GLN A 810 38.88 -11.72 18.60
C GLN A 810 38.07 -12.01 17.33
N GLY A 811 38.37 -11.25 16.28
CA GLY A 811 37.97 -11.55 14.90
C GLY A 811 36.54 -11.16 14.50
N TYR A 812 36.35 -9.89 14.12
CA TYR A 812 35.41 -9.42 13.10
C TYR A 812 35.98 -8.17 12.42
#